data_AF-A0A8E1UQJ9-F1
#
_entry.id   AF-A0A8E1UQJ9-F1
#
_cell.length_a   1.000
_cell.length_b   1.000
_cell.length_c   1.000
_cell.angle_alpha   90.00
_cell.angle_beta   90.00
_cell.angle_gamma   90.00
#
_symmetry.space_group_name_H-M   'P 1'
#
loop_
_entity.id
_entity.type
_entity.pdbx_description
1 polymer ?
#
loop_
_entity_poly.entity_id
_entity_poly.type
_entity_poly.pdbx_seq_one_letter_code
_entity_poly.pdbx_strand_id
1 'polypeptide(L)'
;MAIICANTSAYAADSGSASTVNRKMYGYFNYNGALAGAYGFCSLNLNDLSKADVIYPYGNMKSIYSGAAVDDVFYAYEYVYDSFMGPQNGDFISYNITTGRYTVLGSEGLAAQGTNFKTQDMTYDYSSKTMYAIGFYQGESALYSVNLKDGMLTKVTTLQKTLGVIAADMDGTLYGVGANDGVLYKVNKNDGSVTRILQTGFGGLSQNQTMEFDHSTGLLYWAACSYDYDQGIQTYMLCIDLTSENVTMKNLGQIGINSSFMALYIPFAEGGDNAPAEPAEFTVTPGEKGARTAHMTWKAPTTSFGGETLADAVTGYVIERNGEKIATLEANATSYDDTSIDADGDYAYVIYAVNKAGNGGKARATVFVGNDMPGQVSNMKFVVGEGCASAKLSWDAPTQGFNGGYFSPDGLTYKIVRQPDNKTVVENLKETTFTDDQMTRIGRYTYVIYACNEYGETAANMPEAYVLGKAMTLPMSQDFSNMTYFENQWMAYDANKDAYSWTYTSEWGPLQFDDTTPCAEYIVNPGIENYGNDADEWLISPPLEFNAAKSYKIRVKIRCTAEEKLQFTLGSNNVYTEHAMFDEFTFKPQLNESGDNWIYSEYEFNVPAGTDGARCIGIHLVSPYPVNGMSYLQIANVTVEEGVASGIKQTINSDEAKNDNDIYTIDGRLVRTDGSLKGLTKGIYIKGGKKYVIR
;
A
#
# COMPACT_ATOMS: atom_id res chain seq x y z
N MET A 1 50.55 -42.05 -18.75
CA MET A 1 50.12 -43.46 -18.77
C MET A 1 48.61 -43.43 -18.79
N ALA A 2 48.01 -43.74 -19.94
CA ALA A 2 46.58 -43.64 -20.19
C ALA A 2 45.81 -44.69 -19.39
N ILE A 3 44.71 -44.30 -18.74
CA ILE A 3 43.63 -45.22 -18.36
C ILE A 3 42.28 -44.54 -18.67
N ILE A 4 41.83 -44.80 -19.90
CA ILE A 4 40.47 -45.21 -20.30
C ILE A 4 39.31 -44.33 -19.80
N CYS A 5 38.85 -43.45 -20.70
CA CYS A 5 37.48 -42.98 -20.75
C CYS A 5 36.52 -44.17 -20.94
N ALA A 6 35.55 -44.31 -20.04
CA ALA A 6 34.37 -45.15 -20.25
C ALA A 6 33.15 -44.23 -20.37
N ASN A 7 32.61 -44.20 -21.59
CA ASN A 7 31.32 -43.60 -21.94
C ASN A 7 30.21 -44.12 -21.03
N THR A 8 29.37 -43.21 -20.52
CA THR A 8 27.97 -43.48 -20.15
C THR A 8 27.06 -42.37 -20.67
N SER A 9 26.98 -42.29 -22.00
CA SER A 9 25.85 -41.65 -22.68
C SER A 9 24.73 -42.68 -22.81
N ALA A 10 23.72 -42.59 -21.93
CA ALA A 10 22.35 -43.05 -22.14
C ALA A 10 21.48 -42.68 -20.92
N TYR A 11 21.20 -41.38 -20.73
CA TYR A 11 19.96 -41.00 -20.05
C TYR A 11 18.89 -41.02 -21.12
N ALA A 12 17.82 -41.77 -20.88
CA ALA A 12 16.72 -41.98 -21.83
C ALA A 12 15.96 -40.66 -22.07
N ALA A 13 16.52 -39.80 -22.92
CA ALA A 13 15.83 -38.69 -23.54
C ALA A 13 15.51 -39.12 -24.98
N ASP A 14 14.33 -39.71 -25.15
CA ASP A 14 13.35 -39.44 -26.22
C ASP A 14 12.42 -40.65 -26.37
N SER A 15 11.15 -40.46 -26.04
CA SER A 15 10.07 -41.18 -26.72
C SER A 15 8.75 -40.43 -26.61
N GLY A 16 8.45 -39.70 -27.68
CA GLY A 16 7.09 -39.38 -28.11
C GLY A 16 6.40 -38.28 -27.34
N SER A 17 5.87 -37.30 -28.10
CA SER A 17 4.83 -36.39 -27.64
C SER A 17 3.63 -37.22 -27.16
N ALA A 18 3.56 -37.52 -25.87
CA ALA A 18 2.28 -37.77 -25.26
C ALA A 18 1.53 -36.44 -25.36
N SER A 19 0.42 -36.46 -26.09
CA SER A 19 -0.59 -35.40 -26.03
C SER A 19 -0.91 -35.17 -24.55
N THR A 20 -0.28 -34.18 -23.93
CA THR A 20 -0.61 -33.78 -22.57
C THR A 20 -2.00 -33.18 -22.65
N VAL A 21 -2.93 -33.73 -21.85
CA VAL A 21 -4.23 -33.12 -21.59
C VAL A 21 -3.99 -31.63 -21.30
N ASN A 22 -4.86 -30.74 -21.78
CA ASN A 22 -4.79 -29.31 -21.50
C ASN A 22 -5.04 -29.07 -20.00
N ARG A 23 -4.06 -29.38 -19.16
CA ARG A 23 -4.12 -29.22 -17.72
C ARG A 23 -3.61 -27.83 -17.39
N LYS A 24 -4.51 -27.01 -16.86
CA LYS A 24 -4.16 -25.73 -16.27
C LYS A 24 -3.46 -25.99 -14.93
N MET A 25 -2.38 -25.27 -14.67
CA MET A 25 -1.61 -25.31 -13.44
C MET A 25 -1.45 -23.89 -12.93
N TYR A 26 -1.11 -23.78 -11.65
CA TYR A 26 -0.83 -22.52 -10.98
C TYR A 26 0.49 -22.60 -10.24
N GLY A 27 1.10 -21.45 -9.98
CA GLY A 27 2.23 -21.35 -9.08
C GLY A 27 2.74 -19.93 -8.99
N TYR A 28 3.99 -19.75 -8.59
CA TYR A 28 4.56 -18.44 -8.31
C TYR A 28 5.92 -18.29 -8.99
N PHE A 29 6.11 -17.21 -9.76
CA PHE A 29 7.42 -16.80 -10.27
C PHE A 29 8.00 -15.68 -9.41
N ASN A 30 9.16 -15.93 -8.80
CA ASN A 30 9.95 -14.89 -8.14
C ASN A 30 10.77 -14.07 -9.14
N TYR A 31 11.19 -14.72 -10.21
CA TYR A 31 11.80 -14.09 -11.38
C TYR A 31 11.74 -15.09 -12.53
N ASN A 32 11.61 -14.58 -13.76
CA ASN A 32 11.74 -15.38 -14.96
C ASN A 32 12.34 -14.53 -16.09
N GLY A 33 13.56 -14.88 -16.53
CA GLY A 33 14.26 -14.16 -17.59
C GLY A 33 13.61 -14.27 -18.97
N ALA A 34 12.73 -15.25 -19.19
CA ALA A 34 11.95 -15.39 -20.42
C ALA A 34 10.70 -14.49 -20.43
N LEU A 35 10.19 -14.14 -19.25
CA LEU A 35 8.94 -13.41 -19.06
C LEU A 35 9.25 -12.10 -18.33
N ALA A 36 9.75 -11.10 -19.06
CA ALA A 36 10.04 -9.78 -18.51
C ALA A 36 8.77 -9.17 -17.88
N GLY A 37 8.76 -8.99 -16.57
CA GLY A 37 7.62 -8.45 -15.80
C GLY A 37 6.72 -9.50 -15.15
N ALA A 38 6.96 -10.80 -15.32
CA ALA A 38 6.21 -11.85 -14.62
C ALA A 38 6.74 -12.07 -13.19
N TYR A 39 6.07 -11.46 -12.22
CA TYR A 39 6.43 -11.51 -10.81
C TYR A 39 5.19 -11.65 -9.94
N GLY A 40 5.04 -12.79 -9.27
CA GLY A 40 3.85 -13.10 -8.46
C GLY A 40 3.21 -14.46 -8.76
N PHE A 41 1.98 -14.65 -8.28
CA PHE A 41 1.19 -15.86 -8.59
C PHE A 41 0.75 -15.82 -10.06
N CYS A 42 0.79 -16.97 -10.71
CA CYS A 42 0.55 -17.13 -12.13
C CYS A 42 -0.20 -18.43 -12.45
N SER A 43 -0.73 -18.52 -13.66
CA SER A 43 -1.25 -19.75 -14.26
C SER A 43 -0.49 -20.13 -15.53
N LEU A 44 -0.33 -21.43 -15.76
CA LEU A 44 0.32 -22.03 -16.94
C LEU A 44 -0.52 -23.20 -17.46
N ASN A 45 -0.24 -23.69 -18.68
CA ASN A 45 -0.86 -24.91 -19.20
C ASN A 45 0.20 -25.95 -19.59
N LEU A 46 -0.02 -27.23 -19.27
CA LEU A 46 0.92 -28.33 -19.58
C LEU A 46 1.16 -28.56 -21.08
N ASN A 47 0.29 -28.05 -21.95
CA ASN A 47 0.43 -28.14 -23.40
C ASN A 47 1.15 -26.93 -24.03
N ASP A 48 1.35 -25.84 -23.28
CA ASP A 48 2.09 -24.65 -23.69
C ASP A 48 2.85 -24.06 -22.48
N LEU A 49 3.97 -24.70 -22.15
CA LEU A 49 4.84 -24.31 -21.03
C LEU A 49 5.56 -22.97 -21.26
N SER A 50 5.53 -22.43 -22.48
CA SER A 50 6.21 -21.19 -22.84
C SER A 50 5.48 -19.92 -22.40
N LYS A 51 4.23 -20.06 -21.91
CA LYS A 51 3.37 -18.95 -21.51
C LYS A 51 2.90 -19.11 -20.08
N ALA A 52 2.93 -18.00 -19.35
CA ALA A 52 2.32 -17.87 -18.05
C ALA A 52 1.57 -16.54 -17.96
N ASP A 53 0.40 -16.57 -17.33
CA ASP A 53 -0.39 -15.38 -17.04
C ASP A 53 -0.26 -15.03 -15.56
N VAL A 54 0.18 -13.81 -15.23
CA VAL A 54 0.23 -13.33 -13.84
C VAL A 54 -1.20 -13.04 -13.37
N ILE A 55 -1.64 -13.74 -12.32
CA ILE A 55 -2.98 -13.59 -11.73
C ILE A 55 -2.97 -12.73 -10.47
N TYR A 56 -1.82 -12.61 -9.81
CA TYR A 56 -1.61 -11.69 -8.71
C TYR A 56 -0.17 -11.17 -8.72
N PRO A 57 0.06 -9.91 -9.12
CA PRO A 57 1.39 -9.33 -9.17
C PRO A 57 1.89 -9.00 -7.77
N TYR A 58 3.18 -9.19 -7.53
CA TYR A 58 3.86 -8.72 -6.31
C TYR A 58 4.57 -7.38 -6.56
N GLY A 59 4.84 -6.64 -5.49
CA GLY A 59 5.51 -5.33 -5.52
C GLY A 59 6.18 -5.00 -4.19
N ASN A 60 6.71 -3.77 -4.04
CA ASN A 60 7.28 -3.28 -2.77
C ASN A 60 8.36 -4.19 -2.17
N MET A 61 9.21 -4.77 -3.02
CA MET A 61 10.28 -5.69 -2.61
C MET A 61 9.79 -6.94 -1.85
N LYS A 62 8.49 -7.26 -1.89
CA LYS A 62 7.92 -8.48 -1.29
C LYS A 62 7.97 -9.66 -2.25
N SER A 63 8.26 -10.87 -1.76
CA SER A 63 8.10 -12.14 -2.49
C SER A 63 7.76 -13.29 -1.54
N ILE A 64 7.79 -14.54 -1.99
CA ILE A 64 7.60 -15.74 -1.15
C ILE A 64 8.86 -16.60 -1.09
N TYR A 65 9.09 -17.25 0.06
CA TYR A 65 10.10 -18.33 0.19
C TYR A 65 9.58 -19.67 -0.31
N SER A 66 8.32 -19.98 0.01
CA SER A 66 7.64 -21.22 -0.35
C SER A 66 6.12 -21.02 -0.24
N GLY A 67 5.37 -21.92 -0.87
CA GLY A 67 3.92 -22.00 -0.71
C GLY A 67 3.39 -23.32 -1.26
N ALA A 68 2.13 -23.60 -1.00
CA ALA A 68 1.37 -24.70 -1.59
C ALA A 68 -0.11 -24.31 -1.59
N ALA A 69 -0.94 -24.99 -2.39
CA ALA A 69 -2.37 -24.73 -2.42
C ALA A 69 -3.18 -25.88 -1.83
N VAL A 70 -4.33 -25.53 -1.25
CA VAL A 70 -5.38 -26.46 -0.82
C VAL A 70 -6.69 -25.93 -1.37
N ASP A 71 -7.40 -26.73 -2.15
CA ASP A 71 -8.71 -26.39 -2.71
C ASP A 71 -8.78 -24.97 -3.34
N ASP A 72 -7.89 -24.68 -4.29
CA ASP A 72 -7.72 -23.37 -4.97
C ASP A 72 -7.26 -22.20 -4.09
N VAL A 73 -6.82 -22.45 -2.86
CA VAL A 73 -6.26 -21.41 -1.97
C VAL A 73 -4.78 -21.65 -1.78
N PHE A 74 -3.96 -20.74 -2.29
CA PHE A 74 -2.54 -20.70 -1.97
C PHE A 74 -2.34 -20.27 -0.52
N TYR A 75 -1.42 -20.94 0.16
CA TYR A 75 -0.84 -20.54 1.42
C TYR A 75 0.66 -20.39 1.23
N ALA A 76 1.22 -19.25 1.63
CA ALA A 76 2.62 -18.94 1.37
C ALA A 76 3.28 -18.17 2.51
N TYR A 77 4.58 -18.35 2.64
CA TYR A 77 5.43 -17.56 3.54
C TYR A 77 6.12 -16.45 2.74
N GLU A 78 5.77 -15.21 3.03
CA GLU A 78 6.37 -14.03 2.40
C GLU A 78 7.73 -13.67 3.00
N TYR A 79 8.48 -12.87 2.24
CA TYR A 79 9.61 -12.09 2.70
C TYR A 79 9.58 -10.69 2.11
N VAL A 80 10.22 -9.74 2.79
CA VAL A 80 10.51 -8.40 2.28
C VAL A 80 12.01 -8.29 2.05
N TYR A 81 12.43 -7.88 0.85
CA TYR A 81 13.84 -7.70 0.54
C TYR A 81 14.34 -6.35 1.06
N ASP A 82 15.37 -6.41 1.90
CA ASP A 82 16.14 -5.25 2.33
C ASP A 82 17.49 -5.21 1.59
N SER A 83 17.90 -4.04 1.12
CA SER A 83 19.11 -3.89 0.30
C SER A 83 20.41 -4.14 1.07
N PHE A 84 20.40 -4.06 2.41
CA PHE A 84 21.57 -4.28 3.26
C PHE A 84 21.53 -5.65 3.94
N MET A 85 20.35 -6.10 4.37
CA MET A 85 20.16 -7.31 5.16
C MET A 85 19.67 -8.51 4.33
N GLY A 86 19.30 -8.29 3.06
CA GLY A 86 18.71 -9.31 2.21
C GLY A 86 17.26 -9.64 2.61
N PRO A 87 16.74 -10.83 2.24
CA PRO A 87 15.34 -11.16 2.45
C PRO A 87 15.03 -11.35 3.95
N GLN A 88 14.17 -10.48 4.49
CA GLN A 88 13.65 -10.52 5.85
C GLN A 88 12.31 -11.24 5.89
N ASN A 89 12.08 -12.03 6.93
CA ASN A 89 10.82 -12.78 7.11
C ASN A 89 9.62 -11.83 7.08
N GLY A 90 8.63 -12.16 6.25
CA GLY A 90 7.38 -11.43 6.12
C GLY A 90 6.19 -12.23 6.66
N ASP A 91 5.02 -11.92 6.12
CA ASP A 91 3.74 -12.47 6.54
C ASP A 91 3.51 -13.91 6.05
N PHE A 92 2.75 -14.70 6.80
CA PHE A 92 2.05 -15.87 6.29
C PHE A 92 0.70 -15.45 5.73
N ILE A 93 0.43 -15.84 4.49
CA ILE A 93 -0.70 -15.33 3.72
C ILE A 93 -1.53 -16.45 3.12
N SER A 94 -2.76 -16.12 2.74
CA SER A 94 -3.52 -16.88 1.77
C SER A 94 -3.88 -16.03 0.55
N TYR A 95 -3.92 -16.67 -0.61
CA TYR A 95 -4.45 -16.10 -1.84
C TYR A 95 -5.42 -17.10 -2.49
N ASN A 96 -6.69 -16.72 -2.56
CA ASN A 96 -7.74 -17.55 -3.14
C ASN A 96 -7.85 -17.29 -4.64
N ILE A 97 -7.54 -18.30 -5.46
CA ILE A 97 -7.47 -18.19 -6.93
C ILE A 97 -8.84 -17.89 -7.54
N THR A 98 -9.93 -18.38 -6.93
CA THR A 98 -11.30 -18.18 -7.43
C THR A 98 -11.78 -16.75 -7.22
N THR A 99 -11.50 -16.16 -6.05
CA THR A 99 -12.02 -14.85 -5.64
C THR A 99 -11.02 -13.71 -5.85
N GLY A 100 -9.74 -14.02 -6.02
CA GLY A 100 -8.65 -13.05 -6.01
C GLY A 100 -8.36 -12.45 -4.63
N ARG A 101 -8.99 -12.95 -3.56
CA ARG A 101 -8.81 -12.42 -2.19
C ARG A 101 -7.45 -12.82 -1.64
N TYR A 102 -6.64 -11.81 -1.35
CA TYR A 102 -5.41 -11.92 -0.55
C TYR A 102 -5.75 -11.66 0.93
N THR A 103 -5.19 -12.44 1.85
CA THR A 103 -5.40 -12.26 3.29
C THR A 103 -4.14 -12.56 4.06
N VAL A 104 -3.73 -11.63 4.91
CA VAL A 104 -2.66 -11.84 5.90
C VAL A 104 -3.24 -12.65 7.05
N LEU A 105 -2.63 -13.81 7.32
CA LEU A 105 -3.09 -14.77 8.34
C LEU A 105 -2.25 -14.67 9.63
N GLY A 106 -0.98 -14.31 9.52
CA GLY A 106 -0.12 -14.04 10.67
C GLY A 106 1.25 -13.51 10.27
N SER A 107 1.94 -12.82 11.17
CA SER A 107 3.28 -12.22 10.91
C SER A 107 4.44 -12.95 11.61
N GLU A 108 4.12 -13.84 12.55
CA GLU A 108 5.12 -14.36 13.51
C GLU A 108 5.66 -15.77 13.15
N GLY A 109 5.07 -16.45 12.16
CA GLY A 109 5.35 -17.87 11.89
C GLY A 109 6.84 -18.16 11.62
N LEU A 110 7.44 -17.44 10.66
CA LEU A 110 8.87 -17.54 10.38
C LEU A 110 9.74 -16.86 11.44
N ALA A 111 9.29 -15.72 11.98
CA ALA A 111 10.02 -14.96 12.99
C ALA A 111 10.32 -15.82 14.23
N ALA A 112 9.38 -16.67 14.64
CA ALA A 112 9.53 -17.59 15.76
C ALA A 112 10.64 -18.65 15.56
N GLN A 113 11.00 -18.99 14.33
CA GLN A 113 12.10 -19.93 14.02
C GLN A 113 13.48 -19.25 13.96
N GLY A 114 13.50 -17.92 13.93
CA GLY A 114 14.71 -17.09 13.81
C GLY A 114 14.90 -16.49 12.43
N THR A 115 15.68 -15.41 12.36
CA THR A 115 15.86 -14.57 11.17
C THR A 115 16.52 -15.30 9.98
N ASN A 116 17.33 -16.32 10.25
CA ASN A 116 18.01 -17.11 9.23
C ASN A 116 17.25 -18.37 8.80
N PHE A 117 16.09 -18.65 9.38
CA PHE A 117 15.26 -19.78 8.96
C PHE A 117 14.61 -19.47 7.59
N LYS A 118 14.64 -20.44 6.68
CA LYS A 118 14.06 -20.34 5.34
C LYS A 118 13.36 -21.64 5.00
N THR A 119 12.09 -21.55 4.63
CA THR A 119 11.37 -22.67 4.01
C THR A 119 11.79 -22.82 2.56
N GLN A 120 11.85 -24.05 2.07
CA GLN A 120 12.32 -24.36 0.72
C GLN A 120 11.13 -24.70 -0.20
N ASP A 121 10.21 -25.52 0.29
CA ASP A 121 9.00 -25.95 -0.43
C ASP A 121 7.92 -26.42 0.56
N MET A 122 6.69 -26.50 0.11
CA MET A 122 5.52 -26.91 0.91
C MET A 122 4.64 -27.89 0.13
N THR A 123 3.88 -28.72 0.85
CA THR A 123 2.90 -29.62 0.25
C THR A 123 1.77 -29.93 1.23
N TYR A 124 0.57 -30.21 0.71
CA TYR A 124 -0.57 -30.58 1.53
C TYR A 124 -0.84 -32.07 1.47
N ASP A 125 -0.86 -32.72 2.63
CA ASP A 125 -1.26 -34.11 2.76
C ASP A 125 -2.77 -34.21 3.01
N TYR A 126 -3.51 -34.55 1.96
CA TYR A 126 -4.98 -34.72 2.00
C TYR A 126 -5.43 -35.87 2.91
N SER A 127 -4.58 -36.88 3.15
CA SER A 127 -4.93 -38.03 4.00
C SER A 127 -4.99 -37.65 5.48
N SER A 128 -4.09 -36.77 5.92
CA SER A 128 -3.99 -36.31 7.32
C SER A 128 -4.48 -34.88 7.52
N LYS A 129 -4.90 -34.21 6.44
CA LYS A 129 -5.30 -32.80 6.40
C LYS A 129 -4.23 -31.86 6.96
N THR A 130 -2.96 -32.17 6.70
CA THR A 130 -1.82 -31.43 7.27
C THR A 130 -1.00 -30.78 6.16
N MET A 131 -0.75 -29.48 6.29
CA MET A 131 0.23 -28.78 5.46
C MET A 131 1.64 -29.03 6.02
N TYR A 132 2.55 -29.47 5.17
CA TYR A 132 3.95 -29.67 5.51
C TYR A 132 4.85 -28.68 4.78
N ALA A 133 5.96 -28.32 5.42
CA ALA A 133 7.04 -27.53 4.85
C ALA A 133 8.38 -28.21 5.13
N ILE A 134 9.32 -28.09 4.18
CA ILE A 134 10.74 -28.35 4.45
C ILE A 134 11.44 -27.04 4.77
N GLY A 135 12.21 -27.04 5.86
CA GLY A 135 12.96 -25.88 6.32
C GLY A 135 14.42 -26.22 6.54
N PHE A 136 15.29 -25.25 6.27
CA PHE A 136 16.73 -25.36 6.52
C PHE A 136 17.19 -24.30 7.51
N TYR A 137 17.93 -24.74 8.53
CA TYR A 137 18.51 -23.85 9.53
C TYR A 137 19.81 -24.43 10.10
N GLN A 138 20.87 -23.61 10.08
CA GLN A 138 22.20 -23.95 10.64
C GLN A 138 22.75 -25.33 10.23
N GLY A 139 22.54 -25.74 8.96
CA GLY A 139 23.03 -27.03 8.46
C GLY A 139 22.05 -28.19 8.63
N GLU A 140 20.92 -27.98 9.30
CA GLU A 140 19.89 -28.98 9.51
C GLU A 140 18.72 -28.75 8.54
N SER A 141 18.34 -29.81 7.81
CA SER A 141 17.07 -29.87 7.07
C SER A 141 16.05 -30.62 7.91
N ALA A 142 14.82 -30.10 8.01
CA ALA A 142 13.77 -30.71 8.82
C ALA A 142 12.40 -30.54 8.16
N LEU A 143 11.49 -31.46 8.50
CA LEU A 143 10.09 -31.41 8.15
C LEU A 143 9.32 -30.69 9.24
N TYR A 144 8.45 -29.76 8.86
CA TYR A 144 7.59 -28.98 9.74
C TYR A 144 6.13 -29.14 9.33
N SER A 145 5.20 -29.17 10.29
CA SER A 145 3.78 -28.95 10.03
C SER A 145 3.47 -27.46 10.12
N VAL A 146 2.60 -26.98 9.26
CA VAL A 146 2.17 -25.58 9.17
C VAL A 146 0.73 -25.45 9.67
N ASN A 147 0.50 -24.55 10.63
CA ASN A 147 -0.84 -24.15 11.01
C ASN A 147 -1.39 -23.14 9.98
N LEU A 148 -2.39 -23.55 9.21
CA LEU A 148 -2.97 -22.71 8.16
C LEU A 148 -3.72 -21.46 8.69
N LYS A 149 -3.98 -21.35 10.00
CA LYS A 149 -4.66 -20.17 10.57
C LYS A 149 -3.73 -18.98 10.78
N ASP A 150 -2.47 -19.24 11.10
CA ASP A 150 -1.52 -18.21 11.59
C ASP A 150 -0.09 -18.39 11.06
N GLY A 151 0.17 -19.47 10.32
CA GLY A 151 1.49 -19.78 9.77
C GLY A 151 2.49 -20.35 10.78
N MET A 152 2.06 -20.77 11.97
CA MET A 152 2.99 -21.33 12.96
C MET A 152 3.57 -22.67 12.49
N LEU A 153 4.91 -22.76 12.53
CA LEU A 153 5.67 -23.95 12.18
C LEU A 153 5.96 -24.80 13.43
N THR A 154 5.65 -26.10 13.35
CA THR A 154 6.03 -27.07 14.38
C THR A 154 6.92 -28.14 13.76
N LYS A 155 8.13 -28.32 14.30
CA LYS A 155 9.08 -29.34 13.80
C LYS A 155 8.50 -30.74 14.03
N VAL A 156 8.43 -31.53 12.96
CA VAL A 156 7.95 -32.92 12.98
C VAL A 156 9.13 -33.86 13.18
N THR A 157 10.15 -33.75 12.32
CA THR A 157 11.38 -34.55 12.42
C THR A 157 12.53 -33.86 11.70
N THR A 158 13.77 -34.11 12.16
CA THR A 158 14.97 -33.79 11.36
C THR A 158 15.07 -34.77 10.20
N LEU A 159 15.34 -34.26 8.98
CA LEU A 159 15.55 -35.08 7.81
C LEU A 159 17.01 -35.57 7.77
N GLN A 160 17.21 -36.86 7.50
CA GLN A 160 18.54 -37.47 7.39
C GLN A 160 19.24 -37.11 6.07
N LYS A 161 18.58 -36.32 5.23
CA LYS A 161 19.10 -35.80 3.97
C LYS A 161 18.50 -34.43 3.69
N THR A 162 19.30 -33.51 3.16
CA THR A 162 18.82 -32.21 2.70
C THR A 162 18.02 -32.39 1.42
N LEU A 163 16.73 -32.08 1.48
CA LEU A 163 15.82 -32.07 0.33
C LEU A 163 15.58 -30.63 -0.11
N GLY A 164 15.35 -30.40 -1.41
CA GLY A 164 15.06 -29.08 -1.95
C GLY A 164 13.58 -28.85 -2.31
N VAL A 165 12.83 -29.92 -2.53
CA VAL A 165 11.39 -29.90 -2.87
C VAL A 165 10.67 -31.05 -2.17
N ILE A 166 9.36 -30.92 -1.96
CA ILE A 166 8.53 -31.92 -1.29
C ILE A 166 7.13 -31.99 -1.91
N ALA A 167 6.57 -33.20 -2.06
CA ALA A 167 5.18 -33.41 -2.48
C ALA A 167 4.56 -34.57 -1.71
N ALA A 168 3.26 -34.49 -1.42
CA ALA A 168 2.46 -35.57 -0.83
C ALA A 168 1.55 -36.19 -1.90
N ASP A 169 1.46 -37.52 -1.95
CA ASP A 169 0.39 -38.18 -2.71
C ASP A 169 -0.93 -38.21 -1.90
N MET A 170 -2.01 -38.71 -2.51
CA MET A 170 -3.34 -38.81 -1.86
C MET A 170 -3.36 -39.77 -0.66
N ASP A 171 -2.41 -40.70 -0.58
CA ASP A 171 -2.26 -41.64 0.54
C ASP A 171 -1.40 -41.05 1.68
N GLY A 172 -0.89 -39.82 1.50
CA GLY A 172 -0.04 -39.13 2.44
C GLY A 172 1.42 -39.59 2.43
N THR A 173 1.87 -40.35 1.45
CA THR A 173 3.31 -40.60 1.28
C THR A 173 3.99 -39.31 0.82
N LEU A 174 5.08 -38.95 1.49
CA LEU A 174 5.91 -37.81 1.09
C LEU A 174 7.05 -38.23 0.18
N TYR A 175 7.29 -37.41 -0.82
CA TYR A 175 8.39 -37.53 -1.77
C TYR A 175 9.19 -36.24 -1.79
N GLY A 176 10.50 -36.34 -2.00
CA GLY A 176 11.36 -35.16 -2.14
C GLY A 176 12.64 -35.46 -2.90
N VAL A 177 13.27 -34.42 -3.44
CA VAL A 177 14.51 -34.55 -4.21
C VAL A 177 15.68 -34.03 -3.38
N GLY A 178 16.76 -34.83 -3.32
CA GLY A 178 18.00 -34.43 -2.64
C GLY A 178 18.63 -33.21 -3.31
N ALA A 179 18.88 -32.16 -2.51
CA ALA A 179 19.32 -30.86 -3.03
C ALA A 179 20.64 -30.93 -3.81
N ASN A 180 21.56 -31.81 -3.40
CA ASN A 180 22.87 -31.94 -4.05
C ASN A 180 22.93 -33.06 -5.10
N ASP A 181 22.28 -34.20 -4.88
CA ASP A 181 22.45 -35.38 -5.73
C ASP A 181 21.32 -35.61 -6.75
N GLY A 182 20.23 -34.84 -6.66
CA GLY A 182 19.09 -34.96 -7.58
C GLY A 182 18.39 -36.32 -7.51
N VAL A 183 18.56 -37.07 -6.42
CA VAL A 183 17.85 -38.35 -6.25
C VAL A 183 16.45 -38.09 -5.73
N LEU A 184 15.44 -38.70 -6.35
CA LEU A 184 14.09 -38.76 -5.81
C LEU A 184 14.02 -39.78 -4.68
N TYR A 185 13.47 -39.35 -3.55
CA TYR A 185 13.33 -40.13 -2.33
C TYR A 185 11.88 -40.22 -1.86
N LYS A 186 11.51 -41.36 -1.26
CA LYS A 186 10.37 -41.45 -0.34
C LYS A 186 10.83 -41.04 1.06
N VAL A 187 10.06 -40.22 1.74
CA VAL A 187 10.39 -39.65 3.07
C VAL A 187 9.56 -40.32 4.15
N ASN A 188 10.22 -40.76 5.23
CA ASN A 188 9.56 -41.25 6.43
C ASN A 188 9.30 -40.09 7.41
N LYS A 189 8.03 -39.76 7.64
CA LYS A 189 7.61 -38.66 8.53
C LYS A 189 8.02 -38.84 9.99
N ASN A 190 8.23 -40.08 10.43
CA ASN A 190 8.43 -40.39 11.85
C ASN A 190 9.88 -40.16 12.31
N ASP A 191 10.85 -40.48 11.45
CA ASP A 191 12.28 -40.44 11.79
C ASP A 191 13.15 -39.67 10.77
N GLY A 192 12.52 -39.13 9.73
CA GLY A 192 13.17 -38.35 8.68
C GLY A 192 14.12 -39.14 7.78
N SER A 193 14.12 -40.48 7.86
CA SER A 193 14.85 -41.33 6.94
C SER A 193 14.28 -41.24 5.52
N VAL A 194 15.15 -41.46 4.53
CA VAL A 194 14.78 -41.37 3.11
C VAL A 194 15.12 -42.68 2.39
N THR A 195 14.21 -43.14 1.52
CA THR A 195 14.40 -44.34 0.69
C THR A 195 14.52 -43.93 -0.77
N ARG A 196 15.62 -44.32 -1.42
CA ARG A 196 15.92 -43.97 -2.82
C ARG A 196 14.89 -44.59 -3.77
N ILE A 197 14.41 -43.80 -4.73
CA ILE A 197 13.50 -44.23 -5.81
C ILE A 197 14.22 -44.17 -7.15
N LEU A 198 14.60 -42.97 -7.60
CA LEU A 198 15.08 -42.73 -8.96
C LEU A 198 16.23 -41.71 -8.96
N GLN A 199 17.26 -41.95 -9.78
CA GLN A 199 18.23 -40.90 -10.12
C GLN A 199 17.64 -40.05 -11.24
N THR A 200 17.43 -38.76 -11.01
CA THR A 200 16.81 -37.88 -12.02
C THR A 200 17.83 -37.31 -13.01
N GLY A 201 19.08 -37.14 -12.58
CA GLY A 201 20.10 -36.39 -13.35
C GLY A 201 20.00 -34.87 -13.18
N PHE A 202 19.08 -34.38 -12.35
CA PHE A 202 18.87 -32.97 -12.02
C PHE A 202 19.38 -32.65 -10.61
N GLY A 203 20.66 -32.93 -10.33
CA GLY A 203 21.32 -32.60 -9.06
C GLY A 203 21.83 -31.15 -8.97
N GLY A 204 22.32 -30.76 -7.79
CA GLY A 204 22.76 -29.40 -7.52
C GLY A 204 21.67 -28.34 -7.74
N LEU A 205 20.55 -28.44 -7.01
CA LEU A 205 19.43 -27.51 -7.11
C LEU A 205 19.92 -26.07 -6.83
N SER A 206 19.68 -25.17 -7.79
CA SER A 206 20.34 -23.85 -7.85
C SER A 206 19.41 -22.65 -7.61
N GLN A 207 18.09 -22.86 -7.68
CA GLN A 207 17.03 -21.88 -7.42
C GLN A 207 15.93 -22.51 -6.55
N ASN A 208 15.08 -21.72 -5.91
CA ASN A 208 13.86 -22.24 -5.26
C ASN A 208 12.92 -22.81 -6.32
N GLN A 209 12.43 -24.01 -6.03
CA GLN A 209 11.71 -24.91 -6.92
C GLN A 209 10.54 -25.52 -6.16
N THR A 210 9.68 -26.26 -6.87
CA THR A 210 8.50 -26.87 -6.26
C THR A 210 8.08 -28.12 -7.00
N MET A 211 7.41 -29.01 -6.29
CA MET A 211 6.96 -30.30 -6.80
C MET A 211 5.54 -30.58 -6.31
N GLU A 212 4.68 -31.13 -7.17
CA GLU A 212 3.27 -31.37 -6.85
C GLU A 212 2.72 -32.56 -7.66
N PHE A 213 1.79 -33.31 -7.07
CA PHE A 213 1.05 -34.35 -7.79
C PHE A 213 -0.13 -33.77 -8.57
N ASP A 214 -0.34 -34.24 -9.80
CA ASP A 214 -1.69 -34.23 -10.37
C ASP A 214 -2.48 -35.37 -9.71
N HIS A 215 -3.25 -35.04 -8.69
CA HIS A 215 -4.03 -36.03 -7.94
C HIS A 215 -5.13 -36.71 -8.76
N SER A 216 -5.46 -36.20 -9.96
CA SER A 216 -6.40 -36.87 -10.88
C SER A 216 -5.76 -38.09 -11.55
N THR A 217 -4.44 -38.04 -11.77
CA THR A 217 -3.69 -39.06 -12.54
C THR A 217 -2.65 -39.80 -11.70
N GLY A 218 -2.24 -39.26 -10.56
CA GLY A 218 -1.16 -39.78 -9.72
C GLY A 218 0.25 -39.47 -10.24
N LEU A 219 0.37 -38.64 -11.29
CA LEU A 219 1.66 -38.24 -11.85
C LEU A 219 2.28 -37.11 -11.00
N LEU A 220 3.59 -37.21 -10.79
CA LEU A 220 4.36 -36.22 -10.02
C LEU A 220 5.04 -35.23 -10.97
N TYR A 221 4.79 -33.94 -10.78
CA TYR A 221 5.36 -32.85 -11.56
C TYR A 221 6.37 -32.05 -10.75
N TRP A 222 7.50 -31.73 -11.35
CA TRP A 222 8.57 -30.96 -10.70
C TRP A 222 9.08 -29.86 -11.62
N ALA A 223 9.04 -28.61 -11.16
CA ALA A 223 9.70 -27.48 -11.79
C ALA A 223 11.20 -27.46 -11.39
N ALA A 224 12.03 -28.14 -12.18
CA ALA A 224 13.43 -28.41 -11.88
C ALA A 224 14.38 -27.34 -12.43
N CYS A 225 15.27 -26.80 -11.59
CA CYS A 225 16.32 -25.85 -11.96
C CYS A 225 17.67 -26.25 -11.32
N SER A 226 18.47 -26.99 -12.09
CA SER A 226 19.54 -27.82 -11.52
C SER A 226 20.87 -27.60 -12.21
N TYR A 227 21.92 -27.48 -11.40
CA TYR A 227 23.29 -27.24 -11.87
C TYR A 227 23.83 -28.42 -12.69
N ASP A 228 23.56 -29.66 -12.28
CA ASP A 228 24.12 -30.85 -12.93
C ASP A 228 23.54 -31.11 -14.32
N TYR A 229 22.38 -30.51 -14.65
CA TYR A 229 21.73 -30.69 -15.95
C TYR A 229 22.20 -29.65 -16.97
N ASP A 230 22.10 -28.36 -16.63
CA ASP A 230 22.46 -27.26 -17.54
C ASP A 230 23.07 -26.04 -16.83
N GLN A 231 23.70 -26.25 -15.67
CA GLN A 231 24.29 -25.21 -14.82
C GLN A 231 23.24 -24.24 -14.22
N GLY A 232 21.98 -24.66 -14.15
CA GLY A 232 20.89 -23.85 -13.57
C GLY A 232 20.43 -22.71 -14.48
N ILE A 233 20.67 -22.83 -15.79
CA ILE A 233 20.31 -21.80 -16.77
C ILE A 233 18.81 -21.80 -17.03
N GLN A 234 18.19 -22.97 -17.03
CA GLN A 234 16.76 -23.11 -17.33
C GLN A 234 16.01 -23.79 -16.19
N THR A 235 14.71 -23.55 -16.14
CA THR A 235 13.78 -24.34 -15.34
C THR A 235 12.93 -25.21 -16.28
N TYR A 236 12.90 -26.52 -16.00
CA TYR A 236 12.18 -27.51 -16.79
C TYR A 236 11.03 -28.10 -16.00
N MET A 237 9.91 -28.37 -16.67
CA MET A 237 8.85 -29.18 -16.10
C MET A 237 9.16 -30.66 -16.33
N LEU A 238 9.39 -31.40 -15.24
CA LEU A 238 9.59 -32.84 -15.26
C LEU A 238 8.29 -33.53 -14.84
N CYS A 239 7.95 -34.63 -15.50
CA CYS A 239 6.85 -35.51 -15.15
C CYS A 239 7.41 -36.88 -14.78
N ILE A 240 7.09 -37.36 -13.59
CA ILE A 240 7.57 -38.62 -13.02
C ILE A 240 6.36 -39.51 -12.77
N ASP A 241 6.35 -40.68 -13.40
CA ASP A 241 5.32 -41.69 -13.23
C ASP A 241 5.76 -42.71 -12.18
N LEU A 242 5.26 -42.54 -10.96
CA LEU A 242 5.48 -43.45 -9.84
C LEU A 242 4.51 -44.65 -9.83
N THR A 243 3.50 -44.65 -10.70
CA THR A 243 2.45 -45.69 -10.78
C THR A 243 2.87 -46.87 -11.65
N SER A 244 3.76 -46.61 -12.61
CA SER A 244 4.34 -47.62 -13.49
C SER A 244 5.21 -48.64 -12.74
N GLU A 245 5.25 -49.89 -13.24
CA GLU A 245 6.09 -50.98 -12.66
C GLU A 245 7.58 -50.59 -12.59
N ASN A 246 8.04 -49.80 -13.57
CA ASN A 246 9.35 -49.17 -13.55
C ASN A 246 9.17 -47.66 -13.60
N VAL A 247 9.51 -46.96 -12.51
CA VAL A 247 9.39 -45.50 -12.43
C VAL A 247 10.05 -44.84 -13.63
N THR A 248 9.26 -44.08 -14.39
CA THR A 248 9.76 -43.32 -15.55
C THR A 248 9.74 -41.82 -15.29
N MET A 249 10.59 -41.08 -16.00
CA MET A 249 10.64 -39.63 -15.96
C MET A 249 10.73 -39.07 -17.38
N LYS A 250 10.00 -38.00 -17.64
CA LYS A 250 10.03 -37.24 -18.89
C LYS A 250 10.30 -35.77 -18.60
N ASN A 251 11.19 -35.16 -19.39
CA ASN A 251 11.31 -33.71 -19.45
C ASN A 251 10.27 -33.19 -20.46
N LEU A 252 9.30 -32.41 -19.98
CA LEU A 252 8.21 -31.88 -20.80
C LEU A 252 8.57 -30.57 -21.52
N GLY A 253 9.67 -29.92 -21.11
CA GLY A 253 10.14 -28.68 -21.71
C GLY A 253 10.42 -27.59 -20.68
N GLN A 254 10.83 -26.43 -21.20
CA GLN A 254 11.21 -25.27 -20.40
C GLN A 254 9.98 -24.49 -19.96
N ILE A 255 9.99 -24.01 -18.72
CA ILE A 255 8.98 -23.08 -18.16
C ILE A 255 9.55 -21.69 -17.86
N GLY A 256 10.88 -21.54 -17.88
CA GLY A 256 11.53 -20.26 -17.63
C GLY A 256 13.05 -20.31 -17.76
N ILE A 257 13.65 -19.11 -17.87
CA ILE A 257 15.11 -18.89 -17.96
C ILE A 257 15.59 -18.26 -16.66
N ASN A 258 16.61 -18.83 -16.03
CA ASN A 258 17.15 -18.41 -14.73
C ASN A 258 16.03 -18.18 -13.69
N SER A 259 14.97 -18.99 -13.74
CA SER A 259 13.75 -18.72 -12.99
C SER A 259 13.71 -19.43 -11.64
N SER A 260 13.00 -18.82 -10.70
CA SER A 260 12.59 -19.46 -9.46
C SER A 260 11.06 -19.58 -9.48
N PHE A 261 10.59 -20.83 -9.54
CA PHE A 261 9.18 -21.19 -9.61
C PHE A 261 8.81 -22.01 -8.37
N MET A 262 7.79 -21.58 -7.64
CA MET A 262 7.40 -22.13 -6.34
C MET A 262 5.89 -22.34 -6.28
N ALA A 263 5.43 -23.07 -5.25
CA ALA A 263 4.01 -23.30 -4.98
C ALA A 263 3.25 -23.86 -6.19
N LEU A 264 3.75 -24.93 -6.80
CA LEU A 264 3.03 -25.57 -7.90
C LEU A 264 1.72 -26.13 -7.37
N TYR A 265 0.64 -25.83 -8.08
CA TYR A 265 -0.68 -26.37 -7.81
C TYR A 265 -1.31 -26.86 -9.10
N ILE A 266 -1.79 -28.10 -9.08
CA ILE A 266 -2.51 -28.72 -10.18
C ILE A 266 -3.93 -29.01 -9.70
N PRO A 267 -4.94 -28.24 -10.16
CA PRO A 267 -6.35 -28.57 -9.89
C PRO A 267 -6.67 -29.99 -10.31
N PHE A 268 -7.46 -30.69 -9.51
CA PHE A 268 -7.76 -32.10 -9.72
C PHE A 268 -9.21 -32.45 -9.43
N ALA A 269 -9.63 -33.60 -9.95
CA ALA A 269 -10.88 -34.26 -9.63
C ALA A 269 -10.60 -35.66 -9.04
N GLU A 270 -11.24 -36.02 -7.94
CA GLU A 270 -11.02 -37.31 -7.28
C GLU A 270 -11.42 -38.50 -8.16
N GLY A 271 -12.42 -38.34 -9.03
CA GLY A 271 -12.81 -39.36 -10.00
C GLY A 271 -11.94 -39.40 -11.27
N GLY A 272 -10.86 -38.61 -11.31
CA GLY A 272 -9.93 -38.54 -12.44
C GLY A 272 -10.51 -37.86 -13.68
N ASP A 273 -9.84 -38.01 -14.82
CA ASP A 273 -10.15 -37.29 -16.07
C ASP A 273 -11.52 -37.63 -16.68
N ASN A 274 -12.11 -38.78 -16.31
CA ASN A 274 -13.42 -39.22 -16.77
C ASN A 274 -14.56 -38.73 -15.86
N ALA A 275 -14.25 -38.16 -14.70
CA ALA A 275 -15.24 -37.50 -13.86
C ALA A 275 -15.78 -36.23 -14.55
N PRO A 276 -16.93 -35.68 -14.15
CA PRO A 276 -17.44 -34.47 -14.75
C PRO A 276 -16.50 -33.27 -14.55
N ALA A 277 -16.50 -32.32 -15.49
CA ALA A 277 -15.93 -31.01 -15.23
C ALA A 277 -16.71 -30.28 -14.12
N GLU A 278 -16.18 -29.18 -13.63
CA GLU A 278 -16.88 -28.33 -12.66
C GLU A 278 -18.22 -27.83 -13.20
N PRO A 279 -19.28 -27.76 -12.36
CA PRO A 279 -20.54 -27.14 -12.76
C PRO A 279 -20.33 -25.69 -13.19
N ALA A 280 -20.77 -25.35 -14.40
CA ALA A 280 -20.57 -24.01 -14.96
C ALA A 280 -21.58 -23.00 -14.39
N GLU A 281 -21.24 -21.71 -14.45
CA GLU A 281 -22.12 -20.62 -13.98
C GLU A 281 -22.62 -20.82 -12.54
N PHE A 282 -21.77 -21.39 -11.68
CA PHE A 282 -22.09 -21.53 -10.27
C PHE A 282 -22.19 -20.16 -9.61
N THR A 283 -23.35 -19.86 -9.04
CA THR A 283 -23.61 -18.61 -8.33
C THR A 283 -24.20 -18.92 -6.97
N VAL A 284 -23.88 -18.07 -5.99
CA VAL A 284 -24.47 -18.10 -4.65
C VAL A 284 -24.97 -16.70 -4.34
N THR A 285 -26.27 -16.59 -4.09
CA THR A 285 -26.96 -15.34 -3.75
C THR A 285 -27.40 -15.39 -2.29
N PRO A 286 -26.97 -14.45 -1.44
CA PRO A 286 -27.39 -14.43 -0.04
C PRO A 286 -28.86 -14.02 0.06
N GLY A 287 -29.52 -14.43 1.12
CA GLY A 287 -30.90 -14.08 1.41
C GLY A 287 -31.09 -12.56 1.50
N GLU A 288 -32.23 -12.08 1.00
CA GLU A 288 -32.53 -10.65 1.05
C GLU A 288 -32.63 -10.13 2.49
N LYS A 289 -32.27 -8.86 2.69
CA LYS A 289 -32.46 -8.13 3.96
C LYS A 289 -31.88 -8.85 5.18
N GLY A 290 -30.72 -9.46 5.01
CA GLY A 290 -30.00 -10.15 6.09
C GLY A 290 -30.64 -11.48 6.50
N ALA A 291 -31.48 -12.08 5.66
CA ALA A 291 -31.96 -13.43 5.89
C ALA A 291 -30.78 -14.42 5.86
N ARG A 292 -30.73 -15.32 6.85
CA ARG A 292 -29.70 -16.35 6.97
C ARG A 292 -30.00 -17.54 6.06
N THR A 293 -29.99 -17.29 4.77
CA THR A 293 -30.21 -18.28 3.71
C THR A 293 -29.29 -17.98 2.54
N ALA A 294 -28.99 -18.98 1.71
CA ALA A 294 -28.26 -18.77 0.46
C ALA A 294 -28.89 -19.58 -0.67
N HIS A 295 -29.17 -18.93 -1.80
CA HIS A 295 -29.67 -19.56 -3.01
C HIS A 295 -28.54 -19.82 -3.99
N MET A 296 -28.42 -21.06 -4.45
CA MET A 296 -27.37 -21.48 -5.37
C MET A 296 -27.96 -21.91 -6.70
N THR A 297 -27.30 -21.55 -7.80
CA THR A 297 -27.65 -22.06 -9.14
C THR A 297 -26.40 -22.44 -9.92
N TRP A 298 -26.55 -23.38 -10.85
CA TRP A 298 -25.47 -23.83 -11.73
C TRP A 298 -26.03 -24.45 -13.02
N LYS A 299 -25.13 -24.65 -13.99
CA LYS A 299 -25.36 -25.47 -15.18
C LYS A 299 -24.63 -26.80 -15.06
N ALA A 300 -25.30 -27.86 -15.51
CA ALA A 300 -24.72 -29.19 -15.57
C ALA A 300 -23.47 -29.20 -16.47
N PRO A 301 -22.39 -29.88 -16.09
CA PRO A 301 -21.21 -30.02 -16.93
C PRO A 301 -21.52 -30.85 -18.17
N THR A 302 -21.00 -30.41 -19.33
CA THR A 302 -21.13 -31.12 -20.62
C THR A 302 -19.87 -31.85 -21.03
N THR A 303 -18.76 -31.59 -20.33
CA THR A 303 -17.44 -32.20 -20.56
C THR A 303 -16.97 -32.94 -19.31
N SER A 304 -16.05 -33.88 -19.49
CA SER A 304 -15.30 -34.46 -18.38
C SER A 304 -14.23 -33.47 -17.88
N PHE A 305 -13.66 -33.75 -16.72
CA PHE A 305 -12.57 -32.96 -16.14
C PHE A 305 -11.33 -32.94 -17.05
N GLY A 306 -11.09 -34.03 -17.78
CA GLY A 306 -10.05 -34.10 -18.82
C GLY A 306 -10.33 -33.28 -20.08
N GLY A 307 -11.50 -32.65 -20.21
CA GLY A 307 -11.87 -31.77 -21.32
C GLY A 307 -12.58 -32.44 -22.50
N GLU A 308 -12.82 -33.75 -22.44
CA GLU A 308 -13.54 -34.50 -23.46
C GLU A 308 -15.07 -34.39 -23.27
N THR A 309 -15.85 -34.83 -24.26
CA THR A 309 -17.31 -34.95 -24.07
C THR A 309 -17.62 -35.98 -22.99
N LEU A 310 -18.58 -35.66 -22.11
CA LEU A 310 -18.90 -36.51 -20.97
C LEU A 310 -19.47 -37.88 -21.42
N ALA A 311 -18.72 -38.97 -21.20
CA ALA A 311 -19.11 -40.32 -21.59
C ALA A 311 -20.12 -40.96 -20.63
N ASP A 312 -19.90 -40.80 -19.33
CA ASP A 312 -20.79 -41.27 -18.27
C ASP A 312 -21.65 -40.10 -17.75
N ALA A 313 -22.97 -40.27 -17.78
CA ALA A 313 -23.91 -39.26 -17.33
C ALA A 313 -23.68 -38.87 -15.86
N VAL A 314 -23.91 -37.59 -15.54
CA VAL A 314 -24.00 -37.12 -14.15
C VAL A 314 -25.09 -37.92 -13.43
N THR A 315 -24.78 -38.42 -12.24
CA THR A 315 -25.68 -39.16 -11.37
C THR A 315 -26.19 -38.31 -10.20
N GLY A 316 -25.52 -37.20 -9.89
CA GLY A 316 -25.93 -36.26 -8.86
C GLY A 316 -24.94 -35.13 -8.64
N TYR A 317 -25.23 -34.29 -7.66
CA TYR A 317 -24.35 -33.21 -7.19
C TYR A 317 -24.13 -33.30 -5.69
N VAL A 318 -22.98 -32.81 -5.24
CA VAL A 318 -22.68 -32.62 -3.82
C VAL A 318 -22.42 -31.14 -3.58
N ILE A 319 -22.99 -30.60 -2.51
CA ILE A 319 -22.76 -29.24 -2.06
C ILE A 319 -22.10 -29.28 -0.69
N GLU A 320 -21.03 -28.51 -0.56
CA GLU A 320 -20.30 -28.30 0.69
C GLU A 320 -20.35 -26.83 1.08
N ARG A 321 -20.39 -26.57 2.39
CA ARG A 321 -20.29 -25.25 3.01
C ARG A 321 -19.18 -25.30 4.04
N ASN A 322 -18.19 -24.42 3.91
CA ASN A 322 -17.00 -24.36 4.76
C ASN A 322 -16.27 -25.71 4.87
N GLY A 323 -16.25 -26.48 3.76
CA GLY A 323 -15.63 -27.82 3.68
C GLY A 323 -16.47 -28.96 4.26
N GLU A 324 -17.68 -28.69 4.76
CA GLU A 324 -18.61 -29.71 5.21
C GLU A 324 -19.72 -29.96 4.19
N LYS A 325 -19.97 -31.23 3.87
CA LYS A 325 -21.08 -31.60 2.99
C LYS A 325 -22.43 -31.29 3.63
N ILE A 326 -23.23 -30.46 2.97
CA ILE A 326 -24.58 -30.08 3.41
C ILE A 326 -25.71 -30.69 2.57
N ALA A 327 -25.42 -31.09 1.32
CA ALA A 327 -26.43 -31.71 0.47
C ALA A 327 -25.86 -32.73 -0.52
N THR A 328 -26.71 -33.67 -0.92
CA THR A 328 -26.53 -34.53 -2.09
C THR A 328 -27.81 -34.47 -2.90
N LEU A 329 -27.69 -34.15 -4.18
CA LEU A 329 -28.81 -33.83 -5.07
C LEU A 329 -28.84 -34.77 -6.27
N GLU A 330 -30.02 -34.98 -6.82
CA GLU A 330 -30.24 -35.78 -8.03
C GLU A 330 -29.61 -35.13 -9.28
N ALA A 331 -29.35 -35.94 -10.31
CA ALA A 331 -28.66 -35.50 -11.54
C ALA A 331 -29.32 -34.33 -12.30
N ASN A 332 -30.63 -34.12 -12.11
CA ASN A 332 -31.39 -33.05 -12.76
C ASN A 332 -31.48 -31.75 -11.94
N ALA A 333 -30.85 -31.70 -10.75
CA ALA A 333 -30.81 -30.49 -9.95
C ALA A 333 -29.98 -29.39 -10.64
N THR A 334 -30.48 -28.16 -10.57
CA THR A 334 -29.85 -26.95 -11.12
C THR A 334 -29.83 -25.80 -10.10
N SER A 335 -30.38 -26.03 -8.92
CA SER A 335 -30.43 -25.08 -7.82
C SER A 335 -30.50 -25.77 -6.47
N TYR A 336 -30.12 -25.03 -5.42
CA TYR A 336 -30.24 -25.45 -4.03
C TYR A 336 -30.41 -24.25 -3.11
N ASP A 337 -31.30 -24.37 -2.13
CA ASP A 337 -31.50 -23.37 -1.08
C ASP A 337 -30.90 -23.88 0.23
N ASP A 338 -29.83 -23.24 0.70
CA ASP A 338 -29.32 -23.47 2.05
C ASP A 338 -30.11 -22.62 3.05
N THR A 339 -30.93 -23.30 3.86
CA THR A 339 -31.71 -22.68 4.95
C THR A 339 -31.20 -23.07 6.33
N SER A 340 -29.99 -23.62 6.42
CA SER A 340 -29.39 -24.18 7.65
C SER A 340 -28.24 -23.31 8.19
N ILE A 341 -28.31 -21.99 7.94
CA ILE A 341 -27.27 -21.03 8.31
C ILE A 341 -27.63 -20.40 9.65
N ASP A 342 -26.79 -20.64 10.66
CA ASP A 342 -27.12 -20.29 12.05
C ASP A 342 -26.57 -18.92 12.49
N ALA A 343 -25.60 -18.36 11.78
CA ALA A 343 -24.92 -17.12 12.13
C ALA A 343 -24.73 -16.19 10.93
N ASP A 344 -24.51 -14.91 11.21
CA ASP A 344 -24.09 -13.95 10.19
C ASP A 344 -22.58 -14.14 9.92
N GLY A 345 -22.14 -14.09 8.66
CA GLY A 345 -20.72 -14.27 8.33
C GLY A 345 -20.42 -14.62 6.89
N ASP A 346 -19.12 -14.74 6.59
CA ASP A 346 -18.62 -15.25 5.32
C ASP A 346 -18.82 -16.78 5.25
N TYR A 347 -19.43 -17.25 4.17
CA TYR A 347 -19.61 -18.67 3.88
C TYR A 347 -18.99 -19.02 2.53
N ALA A 348 -18.14 -20.05 2.51
CA ALA A 348 -17.56 -20.62 1.30
C ALA A 348 -18.35 -21.86 0.87
N TYR A 349 -18.88 -21.83 -0.35
CA TYR A 349 -19.61 -22.94 -0.94
C TYR A 349 -18.82 -23.61 -2.04
N VAL A 350 -18.92 -24.93 -2.10
CA VAL A 350 -18.35 -25.77 -3.16
C VAL A 350 -19.45 -26.65 -3.74
N ILE A 351 -19.50 -26.77 -5.06
CA ILE A 351 -20.33 -27.74 -5.75
C ILE A 351 -19.50 -28.58 -6.72
N TYR A 352 -19.78 -29.87 -6.80
CA TYR A 352 -19.25 -30.76 -7.83
C TYR A 352 -20.31 -31.76 -8.28
N ALA A 353 -20.24 -32.12 -9.55
CA ALA A 353 -21.05 -33.19 -10.13
C ALA A 353 -20.36 -34.54 -9.92
N VAL A 354 -21.17 -35.60 -9.81
CA VAL A 354 -20.69 -36.99 -9.63
C VAL A 354 -21.13 -37.82 -10.83
N ASN A 355 -20.26 -38.69 -11.32
CA ASN A 355 -20.64 -39.76 -12.25
C ASN A 355 -20.05 -41.10 -11.80
N LYS A 356 -20.05 -42.11 -12.68
CA LYS A 356 -19.51 -43.45 -12.38
C LYS A 356 -18.01 -43.45 -12.05
N ALA A 357 -17.23 -42.53 -12.62
CA ALA A 357 -15.80 -42.40 -12.36
C ALA A 357 -15.52 -41.81 -10.98
N GLY A 358 -16.42 -40.96 -10.47
CA GLY A 358 -16.35 -40.39 -9.13
C GLY A 358 -16.74 -38.92 -9.09
N ASN A 359 -16.19 -38.20 -8.12
CA ASN A 359 -16.40 -36.76 -7.93
C ASN A 359 -15.63 -35.98 -9.01
N GLY A 360 -16.33 -35.04 -9.66
CA GLY A 360 -15.79 -34.17 -10.69
C GLY A 360 -15.01 -32.96 -10.17
N GLY A 361 -14.72 -32.05 -11.09
CA GLY A 361 -14.16 -30.73 -10.76
C GLY A 361 -15.08 -29.93 -9.82
N LYS A 362 -14.47 -29.08 -9.01
CA LYS A 362 -15.16 -28.30 -7.96
C LYS A 362 -15.34 -26.84 -8.42
N ALA A 363 -16.58 -26.35 -8.47
CA ALA A 363 -16.89 -24.92 -8.59
C ALA A 363 -17.09 -24.31 -7.20
N ARG A 364 -16.67 -23.05 -7.00
CA ARG A 364 -16.61 -22.40 -5.68
C ARG A 364 -17.21 -21.00 -5.71
N ALA A 365 -17.81 -20.56 -4.60
CA ALA A 365 -18.18 -19.17 -4.40
C ALA A 365 -18.16 -18.81 -2.90
N THR A 366 -17.87 -17.55 -2.58
CA THR A 366 -17.90 -17.03 -1.20
C THR A 366 -18.86 -15.86 -1.14
N VAL A 367 -19.67 -15.81 -0.08
CA VAL A 367 -20.62 -14.72 0.14
C VAL A 367 -20.83 -14.46 1.63
N PHE A 368 -21.03 -13.21 2.01
CA PHE A 368 -21.50 -12.85 3.34
C PHE A 368 -23.01 -13.10 3.43
N VAL A 369 -23.43 -13.93 4.37
CA VAL A 369 -24.85 -14.24 4.62
C VAL A 369 -25.24 -13.67 5.99
N GLY A 370 -26.43 -13.05 6.06
CA GLY A 370 -26.93 -12.43 7.29
C GLY A 370 -26.80 -10.91 7.30
N ASN A 371 -26.92 -10.31 8.48
CA ASN A 371 -26.76 -8.86 8.67
C ASN A 371 -25.30 -8.49 8.88
N ASP A 372 -24.84 -7.49 8.14
CA ASP A 372 -23.47 -7.00 8.15
C ASP A 372 -23.36 -5.69 8.95
N MET A 373 -22.14 -5.34 9.33
CA MET A 373 -21.81 -3.99 9.81
C MET A 373 -21.74 -3.03 8.60
N PRO A 374 -22.02 -1.73 8.79
CA PRO A 374 -22.00 -0.78 7.67
C PRO A 374 -20.61 -0.69 7.05
N GLY A 375 -20.53 -0.45 5.74
CA GLY A 375 -19.28 -0.13 5.07
C GLY A 375 -18.69 1.21 5.51
N GLN A 376 -17.58 1.60 4.89
CA GLN A 376 -16.96 2.91 5.12
C GLN A 376 -17.85 4.04 4.61
N VAL A 377 -17.83 5.17 5.30
CA VAL A 377 -18.36 6.43 4.76
C VAL A 377 -17.50 6.89 3.58
N SER A 378 -18.09 7.63 2.65
CA SER A 378 -17.40 8.15 1.46
C SER A 378 -17.52 9.66 1.35
N ASN A 379 -16.82 10.27 0.38
CA ASN A 379 -16.91 11.69 0.06
C ASN A 379 -16.75 12.61 1.28
N MET A 380 -15.81 12.25 2.16
CA MET A 380 -15.51 13.00 3.36
C MET A 380 -14.97 14.39 3.01
N LYS A 381 -15.39 15.40 3.77
CA LYS A 381 -14.93 16.78 3.63
C LYS A 381 -14.63 17.38 4.99
N PHE A 382 -13.55 18.14 5.07
CA PHE A 382 -13.15 18.94 6.23
C PHE A 382 -13.15 20.42 5.86
N VAL A 383 -14.07 21.19 6.45
CA VAL A 383 -14.12 22.65 6.32
C VAL A 383 -13.65 23.31 7.61
N VAL A 384 -12.61 24.14 7.52
CA VAL A 384 -12.08 24.92 8.65
C VAL A 384 -12.92 26.18 8.86
N GLY A 385 -13.45 26.36 10.06
CA GLY A 385 -14.20 27.56 10.45
C GLY A 385 -13.31 28.81 10.58
N GLU A 386 -13.94 29.98 10.68
CA GLU A 386 -13.22 31.25 10.87
C GLU A 386 -12.30 31.20 12.11
N GLY A 387 -11.10 31.77 11.98
CA GLY A 387 -10.08 31.80 13.02
C GLY A 387 -9.50 30.43 13.39
N CYS A 388 -9.77 29.39 12.58
CA CYS A 388 -9.46 27.99 12.88
C CYS A 388 -10.11 27.48 14.18
N ALA A 389 -11.21 28.11 14.61
CA ALA A 389 -11.87 27.84 15.88
C ALA A 389 -12.83 26.64 15.84
N SER A 390 -13.11 26.09 14.65
CA SER A 390 -13.97 24.92 14.47
C SER A 390 -13.62 24.11 13.23
N ALA A 391 -14.03 22.85 13.21
CA ALA A 391 -13.98 21.94 12.07
C ALA A 391 -15.39 21.45 11.74
N LYS A 392 -15.87 21.73 10.53
CA LYS A 392 -17.11 21.16 10.02
C LYS A 392 -16.79 19.98 9.11
N LEU A 393 -17.25 18.81 9.53
CA LEU A 393 -17.09 17.55 8.83
C LEU A 393 -18.40 17.19 8.12
N SER A 394 -18.30 16.59 6.93
CA SER A 394 -19.44 15.98 6.24
C SER A 394 -19.00 14.76 5.43
N TRP A 395 -19.89 13.81 5.24
CA TRP A 395 -19.63 12.57 4.50
C TRP A 395 -20.92 12.03 3.88
N ASP A 396 -20.78 11.03 3.01
CA ASP A 396 -21.90 10.25 2.50
C ASP A 396 -22.04 8.95 3.31
N ALA A 397 -23.29 8.55 3.56
CA ALA A 397 -23.59 7.31 4.25
C ALA A 397 -23.14 6.08 3.43
N PRO A 398 -22.74 4.98 4.08
CA PRO A 398 -22.42 3.73 3.39
C PRO A 398 -23.63 3.22 2.61
N THR A 399 -23.39 2.59 1.46
CA THR A 399 -24.44 1.99 0.61
C THR A 399 -24.40 0.46 0.60
N GLN A 400 -23.36 -0.13 1.19
CA GLN A 400 -23.15 -1.57 1.31
C GLN A 400 -22.56 -1.92 2.68
N GLY A 401 -22.67 -3.18 3.09
CA GLY A 401 -22.01 -3.70 4.28
C GLY A 401 -20.50 -3.79 4.08
N PHE A 402 -19.75 -3.85 5.18
CA PHE A 402 -18.28 -3.93 5.15
C PHE A 402 -17.77 -5.17 4.38
N ASN A 403 -18.43 -6.31 4.54
CA ASN A 403 -18.11 -7.56 3.88
C ASN A 403 -18.82 -7.73 2.52
N GLY A 404 -19.46 -6.66 2.01
CA GLY A 404 -20.32 -6.71 0.82
C GLY A 404 -21.70 -7.32 1.08
N GLY A 405 -22.02 -7.62 2.35
CA GLY A 405 -23.32 -8.13 2.76
C GLY A 405 -24.39 -7.04 2.87
N TYR A 406 -25.61 -7.47 3.21
CA TYR A 406 -26.68 -6.55 3.55
C TYR A 406 -26.46 -5.96 4.94
N PHE A 407 -26.50 -4.65 5.06
CA PHE A 407 -26.71 -3.99 6.35
C PHE A 407 -28.01 -3.18 6.27
N SER A 408 -28.71 -3.07 7.41
CA SER A 408 -29.87 -2.20 7.51
C SER A 408 -29.44 -0.74 7.70
N PRO A 409 -29.94 0.22 6.89
CA PRO A 409 -29.78 1.65 7.17
C PRO A 409 -30.51 2.08 8.44
N ASP A 410 -31.56 1.35 8.83
CA ASP A 410 -32.26 1.59 10.09
C ASP A 410 -31.33 1.24 11.25
N GLY A 411 -31.06 2.23 12.11
CA GLY A 411 -30.11 2.08 13.23
C GLY A 411 -28.67 2.48 12.92
N LEU A 412 -28.38 2.90 11.68
CA LEU A 412 -27.08 3.49 11.32
C LEU A 412 -26.83 4.76 12.16
N THR A 413 -25.68 4.79 12.81
CA THR A 413 -25.19 5.96 13.56
C THR A 413 -23.71 6.20 13.27
N TYR A 414 -23.19 7.33 13.73
CA TYR A 414 -21.80 7.70 13.59
C TYR A 414 -21.16 8.04 14.93
N LYS A 415 -19.90 7.63 15.08
CA LYS A 415 -18.98 8.03 16.14
C LYS A 415 -17.80 8.72 15.51
N ILE A 416 -17.39 9.86 16.05
CA ILE A 416 -16.27 10.64 15.51
C ILE A 416 -15.20 10.77 16.58
N VAL A 417 -13.98 10.39 16.22
CA VAL A 417 -12.80 10.45 17.09
C VAL A 417 -11.82 11.46 16.51
N ARG A 418 -11.47 12.47 17.29
CA ARG A 418 -10.44 13.45 16.94
C ARG A 418 -9.06 12.90 17.25
N GLN A 419 -8.13 13.13 16.34
CA GLN A 419 -6.71 12.82 16.48
C GLN A 419 -5.90 14.13 16.50
N PRO A 420 -4.77 14.20 17.24
CA PRO A 420 -4.09 13.09 17.91
C PRO A 420 -4.49 12.89 19.39
N ASP A 421 -5.47 13.63 19.92
CA ASP A 421 -5.87 13.50 21.33
C ASP A 421 -6.77 12.28 21.61
N ASN A 422 -7.07 11.49 20.58
CA ASN A 422 -7.91 10.29 20.62
C ASN A 422 -9.25 10.50 21.34
N LYS A 423 -9.82 11.70 21.21
CA LYS A 423 -11.04 12.10 21.89
C LYS A 423 -12.26 11.74 21.05
N THR A 424 -13.18 10.94 21.60
CA THR A 424 -14.52 10.81 21.01
C THR A 424 -15.27 12.13 21.20
N VAL A 425 -15.51 12.84 20.10
CA VAL A 425 -16.14 14.18 20.12
C VAL A 425 -17.65 14.11 19.94
N VAL A 426 -18.14 13.04 19.32
CA VAL A 426 -19.57 12.69 19.27
C VAL A 426 -19.73 11.18 19.09
N GLU A 427 -20.83 10.66 19.62
CA GLU A 427 -21.25 9.26 19.51
C GLU A 427 -22.75 9.20 19.23
N ASN A 428 -23.22 8.13 18.59
CA ASN A 428 -24.63 7.91 18.24
C ASN A 428 -25.26 9.02 17.37
N LEU A 429 -24.45 9.71 16.56
CA LEU A 429 -24.90 10.75 15.63
C LEU A 429 -25.70 10.11 14.48
N LYS A 430 -26.81 10.72 14.04
CA LYS A 430 -27.60 10.20 12.90
C LYS A 430 -27.37 10.99 11.62
N GLU A 431 -26.96 12.23 11.76
CA GLU A 431 -26.64 13.15 10.69
C GLU A 431 -25.30 12.79 10.05
N THR A 432 -25.16 13.09 8.76
CA THR A 432 -23.90 12.92 8.02
C THR A 432 -23.03 14.19 8.03
N THR A 433 -23.19 15.01 9.07
CA THR A 433 -22.38 16.21 9.30
C THR A 433 -22.21 16.46 10.79
N PHE A 434 -21.05 16.98 11.16
CA PHE A 434 -20.71 17.33 12.53
C PHE A 434 -19.85 18.58 12.55
N THR A 435 -19.92 19.37 13.61
CA THR A 435 -19.00 20.50 13.83
C THR A 435 -18.35 20.36 15.19
N ASP A 436 -17.02 20.23 15.21
CA ASP A 436 -16.22 20.28 16.42
C ASP A 436 -15.71 21.72 16.63
N ASP A 437 -16.06 22.32 17.76
CA ASP A 437 -15.60 23.63 18.21
C ASP A 437 -14.96 23.57 19.62
N GLN A 438 -14.64 22.36 20.10
CA GLN A 438 -14.17 22.10 21.47
C GLN A 438 -12.68 21.75 21.51
N MET A 439 -11.86 22.49 20.75
CA MET A 439 -10.39 22.38 20.80
C MET A 439 -9.87 23.10 22.05
N THR A 440 -9.15 22.38 22.91
CA THR A 440 -8.62 22.91 24.18
C THR A 440 -7.23 23.54 24.05
N ARG A 441 -6.52 23.24 22.97
CA ARG A 441 -5.19 23.77 22.63
C ARG A 441 -5.09 23.96 21.12
N ILE A 442 -4.12 24.75 20.69
CA ILE A 442 -3.73 24.79 19.29
C ILE A 442 -3.01 23.48 18.92
N GLY A 443 -3.33 22.92 17.77
CA GLY A 443 -2.72 21.70 17.26
C GLY A 443 -3.19 21.37 15.85
N ARG A 444 -2.48 20.45 15.17
CA ARG A 444 -2.90 19.91 13.88
C ARG A 444 -3.81 18.71 14.13
N TYR A 445 -5.08 18.85 13.77
CA TYR A 445 -6.12 17.87 14.06
C TYR A 445 -6.66 17.22 12.79
N THR A 446 -6.98 15.94 12.90
CA THR A 446 -7.75 15.16 11.92
C THR A 446 -8.77 14.29 12.65
N TYR A 447 -9.59 13.54 11.91
CA TYR A 447 -10.70 12.77 12.48
C TYR A 447 -10.82 11.39 11.87
N VAL A 448 -11.29 10.45 12.67
CA VAL A 448 -11.76 9.13 12.22
C VAL A 448 -13.27 9.10 12.40
N ILE A 449 -13.99 8.83 11.31
CA ILE A 449 -15.44 8.67 11.32
C ILE A 449 -15.75 7.18 11.30
N TYR A 450 -16.48 6.72 12.30
CA TYR A 450 -16.96 5.35 12.40
C TYR A 450 -18.44 5.33 12.00
N ALA A 451 -18.80 4.51 11.01
CA ALA A 451 -20.18 4.11 10.80
C ALA A 451 -20.49 2.92 11.72
N CYS A 452 -21.60 2.97 12.46
CA CYS A 452 -21.92 2.03 13.53
C CYS A 452 -23.34 1.47 13.38
N ASN A 453 -23.51 0.18 13.66
CA ASN A 453 -24.79 -0.46 13.94
C ASN A 453 -24.61 -1.51 15.05
N GLU A 454 -25.61 -2.35 15.32
CA GLU A 454 -25.53 -3.40 16.36
C GLU A 454 -24.54 -4.54 16.03
N TYR A 455 -24.13 -4.68 14.76
CA TYR A 455 -23.22 -5.72 14.27
C TYR A 455 -21.76 -5.29 14.28
N GLY A 456 -21.48 -4.00 14.43
CA GLY A 456 -20.11 -3.49 14.55
C GLY A 456 -19.95 -2.04 14.12
N GLU A 457 -18.68 -1.65 13.97
CA GLU A 457 -18.29 -0.33 13.52
C GLU A 457 -17.16 -0.38 12.50
N THR A 458 -17.26 0.48 11.48
CA THR A 458 -16.28 0.57 10.40
C THR A 458 -15.69 1.97 10.36
N ALA A 459 -14.36 2.05 10.48
CA ALA A 459 -13.61 3.30 10.50
C ALA A 459 -13.28 3.81 9.09
N ALA A 460 -13.35 5.13 8.90
CA ALA A 460 -12.80 5.85 7.77
C ALA A 460 -11.95 7.05 8.27
N ASN A 461 -10.69 7.12 7.84
CA ASN A 461 -9.77 8.19 8.21
C ASN A 461 -9.99 9.41 7.30
N MET A 462 -10.20 10.58 7.90
CA MET A 462 -10.23 11.83 7.15
C MET A 462 -8.87 12.05 6.46
N PRO A 463 -8.83 12.35 5.16
CA PRO A 463 -7.56 12.50 4.43
C PRO A 463 -6.82 13.79 4.78
N GLU A 464 -7.55 14.79 5.31
CA GLU A 464 -7.02 16.10 5.60
C GLU A 464 -6.79 16.30 7.11
N ALA A 465 -5.82 17.16 7.43
CA ALA A 465 -5.58 17.65 8.78
C ALA A 465 -5.30 19.15 8.73
N TYR A 466 -5.80 19.91 9.71
CA TYR A 466 -5.62 21.35 9.77
C TYR A 466 -5.21 21.80 11.17
N VAL A 467 -4.48 22.90 11.26
CA VAL A 467 -4.23 23.56 12.56
C VAL A 467 -5.52 24.19 13.05
N LEU A 468 -6.00 23.77 14.21
CA LEU A 468 -7.20 24.31 14.86
C LEU A 468 -6.90 24.68 16.30
N GLY A 469 -7.74 25.56 16.85
CA GLY A 469 -7.68 25.95 18.25
C GLY A 469 -7.88 27.46 18.42
N LYS A 470 -7.78 27.90 19.67
CA LYS A 470 -7.87 29.32 20.00
C LYS A 470 -6.69 30.09 19.39
N ALA A 471 -6.98 31.24 18.79
CA ALA A 471 -5.97 32.15 18.25
C ALA A 471 -4.93 32.55 19.31
N MET A 472 -3.67 32.62 18.88
CA MET A 472 -2.55 33.04 19.72
C MET A 472 -2.56 34.55 19.91
N THR A 473 -2.21 35.01 21.10
CA THR A 473 -2.05 36.44 21.37
C THR A 473 -0.71 36.94 20.83
N LEU A 474 -0.68 38.18 20.35
CA LEU A 474 0.55 38.84 19.91
C LEU A 474 1.29 39.50 21.09
N PRO A 475 2.64 39.57 21.07
CA PRO A 475 3.53 39.14 19.99
C PRO A 475 3.67 37.60 19.91
N MET A 476 3.79 37.10 18.68
CA MET A 476 4.16 35.71 18.39
C MET A 476 5.57 35.72 17.78
N SER A 477 6.45 34.84 18.23
CA SER A 477 7.74 34.60 17.59
C SER A 477 7.96 33.10 17.47
N GLN A 478 8.28 32.65 16.25
CA GLN A 478 8.56 31.27 15.94
C GLN A 478 9.97 31.14 15.37
N ASP A 479 10.86 30.48 16.11
CA ASP A 479 12.23 30.18 15.70
C ASP A 479 12.43 28.75 15.17
N PHE A 480 11.34 27.98 15.03
CA PHE A 480 11.34 26.56 14.69
C PHE A 480 12.33 25.69 15.49
N SER A 481 12.75 26.09 16.70
CA SER A 481 13.69 25.31 17.52
C SER A 481 13.18 23.91 17.93
N ASN A 482 11.89 23.65 17.73
CA ASN A 482 11.23 22.38 17.99
C ASN A 482 10.31 22.03 16.81
N MET A 483 10.59 20.88 16.18
CA MET A 483 9.81 20.32 15.07
C MET A 483 8.31 20.28 15.34
N THR A 484 7.90 20.02 16.59
CA THR A 484 6.48 19.94 16.94
C THR A 484 5.75 21.27 16.74
N TYR A 485 6.44 22.42 16.75
CA TYR A 485 5.82 23.69 16.40
C TYR A 485 5.49 23.76 14.90
N PHE A 486 6.43 23.35 14.03
CA PHE A 486 6.19 23.27 12.59
C PHE A 486 5.04 22.30 12.28
N GLU A 487 5.11 21.08 12.81
CA GLU A 487 4.13 20.02 12.55
C GLU A 487 2.74 20.32 13.11
N ASN A 488 2.63 20.97 14.28
CA ASN A 488 1.34 21.12 14.96
C ASN A 488 0.74 22.53 14.89
N GLN A 489 1.49 23.56 14.48
CA GLN A 489 1.01 24.95 14.50
C GLN A 489 1.07 25.66 13.16
N TRP A 490 1.87 25.17 12.21
CA TRP A 490 1.97 25.72 10.87
C TRP A 490 1.30 24.80 9.86
N MET A 491 0.87 25.32 8.72
CA MET A 491 0.44 24.52 7.58
C MET A 491 1.42 24.74 6.42
N ALA A 492 1.93 23.65 5.85
CA ALA A 492 2.67 23.67 4.60
C ALA A 492 1.75 23.10 3.50
N TYR A 493 1.60 23.80 2.38
CA TYR A 493 0.86 23.33 1.22
C TYR A 493 1.74 23.31 -0.02
N ASP A 494 1.70 22.19 -0.72
CA ASP A 494 2.14 22.02 -2.10
C ASP A 494 0.92 22.30 -2.99
N ALA A 495 0.79 23.53 -3.53
CA ALA A 495 -0.40 23.90 -4.29
C ALA A 495 -0.31 23.48 -5.77
N ASN A 496 0.90 23.39 -6.35
CA ASN A 496 1.11 22.93 -7.72
C ASN A 496 1.17 21.39 -7.86
N LYS A 497 1.28 20.66 -6.73
CA LYS A 497 1.29 19.20 -6.61
C LYS A 497 2.48 18.54 -7.28
N ASP A 498 3.64 19.18 -7.22
CA ASP A 498 4.90 18.65 -7.75
C ASP A 498 5.71 17.83 -6.72
N ALA A 499 5.13 17.61 -5.53
CA ALA A 499 5.72 16.94 -4.38
C ALA A 499 6.80 17.73 -3.63
N TYR A 500 6.96 19.02 -3.94
CA TYR A 500 7.84 19.93 -3.22
C TYR A 500 7.03 20.91 -2.36
N SER A 501 7.45 21.08 -1.11
CA SER A 501 6.86 22.09 -0.21
C SER A 501 7.81 22.47 0.89
N TRP A 502 7.39 23.41 1.73
CA TRP A 502 8.07 23.75 2.96
C TRP A 502 8.21 22.50 3.85
N THR A 503 9.45 22.22 4.24
CA THR A 503 9.78 21.17 5.20
C THR A 503 10.46 21.75 6.43
N TYR A 504 10.47 20.98 7.50
CA TYR A 504 11.28 21.28 8.67
C TYR A 504 12.68 20.69 8.47
N THR A 505 13.70 21.54 8.40
CA THR A 505 15.15 21.21 8.50
C THR A 505 15.55 19.82 7.96
N SER A 506 16.11 19.78 6.77
CA SER A 506 16.67 18.57 6.15
C SER A 506 18.16 18.39 6.44
N GLU A 507 18.68 17.24 6.04
CA GLU A 507 20.11 16.93 6.03
C GLU A 507 20.91 17.74 4.99
N TRP A 508 20.25 18.37 4.01
CA TRP A 508 20.89 19.08 2.91
C TRP A 508 21.24 20.53 3.27
N GLY A 509 20.41 21.19 4.08
CA GLY A 509 20.65 22.55 4.57
C GLY A 509 22.05 22.71 5.18
N PRO A 510 22.48 21.85 6.13
CA PRO A 510 23.82 21.89 6.69
C PRO A 510 24.96 21.73 5.67
N LEU A 511 24.77 20.93 4.62
CA LEU A 511 25.77 20.77 3.55
C LEU A 511 25.94 22.04 2.71
N GLN A 512 24.86 22.81 2.56
CA GLN A 512 24.84 24.03 1.75
C GLN A 512 25.27 25.27 2.54
N PHE A 513 24.89 25.37 3.82
CA PHE A 513 25.06 26.56 4.64
C PHE A 513 26.07 26.42 5.78
N ASP A 514 26.66 25.23 5.99
CA ASP A 514 27.55 24.93 7.12
C ASP A 514 26.92 25.30 8.48
N ASP A 515 25.63 25.05 8.62
CA ASP A 515 24.80 25.51 9.75
C ASP A 515 23.64 24.53 9.99
N THR A 516 23.42 24.19 11.25
CA THR A 516 22.39 23.24 11.72
C THR A 516 21.23 23.92 12.44
N THR A 517 21.13 25.26 12.37
CA THR A 517 20.04 26.02 12.96
C THR A 517 18.69 25.53 12.42
N PRO A 518 17.76 25.09 13.29
CA PRO A 518 16.42 24.70 12.87
C PRO A 518 15.70 25.81 12.11
N CYS A 519 15.04 25.43 11.02
CA CYS A 519 14.30 26.35 10.16
C CYS A 519 13.17 25.64 9.41
N ALA A 520 12.25 26.44 8.88
CA ALA A 520 11.41 26.02 7.76
C ALA A 520 12.18 26.27 6.46
N GLU A 521 12.18 25.30 5.55
CA GLU A 521 13.00 25.37 4.36
C GLU A 521 12.30 24.82 3.11
N TYR A 522 12.73 25.33 1.97
CA TYR A 522 12.33 24.89 0.65
C TYR A 522 13.60 24.62 -0.17
N ILE A 523 13.63 23.45 -0.83
CA ILE A 523 14.83 22.95 -1.53
C ILE A 523 14.45 22.38 -2.89
N VAL A 524 15.13 22.88 -3.91
CA VAL A 524 15.17 22.29 -5.25
C VAL A 524 16.59 21.78 -5.47
N ASN A 525 16.76 20.50 -5.81
CA ASN A 525 18.07 19.87 -6.03
C ASN A 525 17.94 18.73 -7.08
N PRO A 526 18.85 18.61 -8.07
CA PRO A 526 18.82 17.55 -9.09
C PRO A 526 19.00 16.12 -8.56
N GLY A 527 19.44 15.94 -7.31
CA GLY A 527 19.53 14.63 -6.65
C GLY A 527 18.18 14.09 -6.13
N ILE A 528 17.11 14.88 -6.23
CA ILE A 528 15.74 14.53 -5.83
C ILE A 528 14.90 14.44 -7.12
N GLU A 529 14.00 13.45 -7.25
CA GLU A 529 13.16 13.27 -8.45
C GLU A 529 12.34 14.53 -8.76
N ASN A 530 12.75 15.26 -9.80
CA ASN A 530 12.39 16.67 -10.02
C ASN A 530 11.36 16.87 -11.13
N TYR A 531 10.37 17.74 -10.87
CA TYR A 531 9.44 18.27 -11.86
C TYR A 531 9.71 19.77 -11.96
N GLY A 532 10.28 20.22 -13.08
CA GLY A 532 10.79 21.58 -13.30
C GLY A 532 9.75 22.70 -13.37
N ASN A 533 8.86 22.79 -12.37
CA ASN A 533 7.77 23.75 -12.27
C ASN A 533 8.16 24.95 -11.41
N ASP A 534 7.55 26.09 -11.69
CA ASP A 534 7.65 27.25 -10.81
C ASP A 534 6.99 26.94 -9.46
N ALA A 535 7.54 27.54 -8.40
CA ALA A 535 7.09 27.37 -7.05
C ALA A 535 5.64 27.88 -6.84
N ASP A 536 4.85 27.13 -6.08
CA ASP A 536 3.53 27.50 -5.54
C ASP A 536 3.36 26.87 -4.15
N GLU A 537 4.25 27.23 -3.22
CA GLU A 537 4.34 26.61 -1.90
C GLU A 537 3.99 27.59 -0.79
N TRP A 538 3.09 27.16 0.09
CA TRP A 538 2.54 28.01 1.12
C TRP A 538 2.97 27.55 2.50
N LEU A 539 3.47 28.48 3.30
CA LEU A 539 3.65 28.31 4.73
C LEU A 539 2.69 29.24 5.47
N ILE A 540 1.67 28.69 6.11
CA ILE A 540 0.62 29.44 6.80
C ILE A 540 0.81 29.38 8.31
N SER A 541 0.75 30.55 8.96
CA SER A 541 0.88 30.68 10.40
C SER A 541 -0.29 30.03 11.17
N PRO A 542 -0.11 29.74 12.47
CA PRO A 542 -1.27 29.54 13.36
C PRO A 542 -2.20 30.77 13.33
N PRO A 543 -3.49 30.64 13.74
CA PRO A 543 -4.36 31.78 13.93
C PRO A 543 -3.79 32.74 14.99
N LEU A 544 -3.75 34.03 14.65
CA LEU A 544 -3.25 35.11 15.49
C LEU A 544 -4.37 36.11 15.76
N GLU A 545 -4.49 36.59 16.99
CA GLU A 545 -5.52 37.55 17.40
C GLU A 545 -5.08 38.99 17.10
N PHE A 546 -5.79 39.65 16.18
CA PHE A 546 -5.58 41.04 15.80
C PHE A 546 -6.69 41.97 16.33
N ASN A 547 -6.36 43.25 16.46
CA ASN A 547 -7.30 44.30 16.84
C ASN A 547 -7.26 45.44 15.83
N ALA A 548 -8.42 45.78 15.25
CA ALA A 548 -8.54 46.82 14.22
C ALA A 548 -7.97 48.20 14.61
N ALA A 549 -7.90 48.52 15.91
CA ALA A 549 -7.39 49.79 16.41
C ALA A 549 -5.86 49.85 16.52
N LYS A 550 -5.17 48.73 16.33
CA LYS A 550 -3.71 48.60 16.41
C LYS A 550 -3.10 48.45 15.02
N SER A 551 -1.79 48.65 14.94
CA SER A 551 -0.99 48.35 13.74
C SER A 551 -0.07 47.20 14.06
N TYR A 552 0.21 46.36 13.07
CA TYR A 552 1.00 45.15 13.24
C TYR A 552 2.02 45.02 12.12
N LYS A 553 3.05 44.24 12.39
CA LYS A 553 4.10 43.92 11.43
C LYS A 553 4.51 42.46 11.56
N ILE A 554 4.96 41.91 10.45
CA ILE A 554 5.66 40.63 10.39
C ILE A 554 7.13 40.89 10.12
N ARG A 555 8.00 40.22 10.87
CA ARG A 555 9.43 40.11 10.59
C ARG A 555 9.77 38.69 10.21
N VAL A 556 10.55 38.52 9.16
CA VAL A 556 11.09 37.22 8.74
C VAL A 556 12.61 37.27 8.71
N LYS A 557 13.23 36.25 9.32
CA LYS A 557 14.67 36.03 9.27
C LYS A 557 14.95 34.93 8.26
N ILE A 558 15.54 35.30 7.13
CA ILE A 558 15.58 34.47 5.92
C ILE A 558 16.96 34.48 5.27
N ARG A 559 17.34 33.37 4.62
CA ARG A 559 18.51 33.27 3.72
C ARG A 559 18.18 32.45 2.50
N CYS A 560 18.84 32.73 1.39
CA CYS A 560 18.64 32.04 0.12
C CYS A 560 19.94 31.95 -0.69
N THR A 561 20.07 30.91 -1.52
CA THR A 561 21.20 30.75 -2.46
C THR A 561 20.93 31.37 -3.84
N ALA A 562 19.65 31.56 -4.19
CA ALA A 562 19.20 32.23 -5.40
C ALA A 562 18.23 33.38 -5.07
N GLU A 563 17.82 34.17 -6.07
CA GLU A 563 16.75 35.14 -5.86
C GLU A 563 15.43 34.40 -5.64
N GLU A 564 14.72 34.76 -4.57
CA GLU A 564 13.50 34.08 -4.15
C GLU A 564 12.37 35.10 -3.98
N LYS A 565 11.20 34.81 -4.54
CA LYS A 565 10.04 35.70 -4.49
C LYS A 565 8.99 35.15 -3.54
N LEU A 566 8.71 35.88 -2.45
CA LEU A 566 7.60 35.59 -1.54
C LEU A 566 6.48 36.62 -1.67
N GLN A 567 5.26 36.15 -1.56
CA GLN A 567 4.06 36.94 -1.32
C GLN A 567 3.62 36.74 0.13
N PHE A 568 3.33 37.84 0.82
CA PHE A 568 2.74 37.82 2.16
C PHE A 568 1.23 38.00 2.05
N THR A 569 0.49 37.10 2.67
CA THR A 569 -0.96 37.00 2.51
C THR A 569 -1.67 36.94 3.86
N LEU A 570 -2.96 37.27 3.87
CA LEU A 570 -3.80 37.22 5.06
C LEU A 570 -5.09 36.45 4.75
N GLY A 571 -5.42 35.48 5.61
CA GLY A 571 -6.61 34.65 5.51
C GLY A 571 -7.47 34.68 6.78
N SER A 572 -8.75 34.33 6.63
CA SER A 572 -9.68 34.17 7.76
C SER A 572 -9.43 32.89 8.56
N ASN A 573 -8.75 31.91 7.98
CA ASN A 573 -8.29 30.66 8.59
C ASN A 573 -6.97 30.25 7.91
N ASN A 574 -6.52 29.01 8.11
CA ASN A 574 -5.25 28.50 7.58
C ASN A 574 -5.38 27.74 6.25
N VAL A 575 -6.46 27.93 5.50
CA VAL A 575 -6.66 27.34 4.17
C VAL A 575 -6.20 28.34 3.11
N TYR A 576 -5.13 28.01 2.40
CA TYR A 576 -4.40 28.97 1.56
C TYR A 576 -5.23 29.57 0.41
N THR A 577 -6.22 28.85 -0.13
CA THR A 577 -7.03 29.30 -1.27
C THR A 577 -7.87 30.54 -0.98
N GLU A 578 -8.12 30.84 0.29
CA GLU A 578 -8.93 31.98 0.73
C GLU A 578 -8.08 33.17 1.21
N HIS A 579 -6.76 33.10 1.04
CA HIS A 579 -5.84 34.16 1.45
C HIS A 579 -5.72 35.27 0.40
N ALA A 580 -5.64 36.52 0.87
CA ALA A 580 -5.41 37.69 0.03
C ALA A 580 -3.99 38.25 0.25
N MET A 581 -3.26 38.51 -0.83
CA MET A 581 -1.93 39.14 -0.77
C MET A 581 -2.01 40.59 -0.28
N PHE A 582 -1.07 40.96 0.59
CA PHE A 582 -0.91 42.35 1.05
C PHE A 582 0.49 42.93 0.82
N ASP A 583 1.50 42.08 0.61
CA ASP A 583 2.87 42.51 0.29
C ASP A 583 3.57 41.46 -0.58
N GLU A 584 4.60 41.86 -1.31
CA GLU A 584 5.46 40.96 -2.08
C GLU A 584 6.92 41.43 -2.03
N PHE A 585 7.85 40.49 -1.99
CA PHE A 585 9.27 40.84 -1.93
C PHE A 585 10.15 39.79 -2.61
N THR A 586 11.17 40.28 -3.32
CA THR A 586 12.23 39.44 -3.88
C THR A 586 13.47 39.50 -2.99
N PHE A 587 13.73 38.40 -2.31
CA PHE A 587 14.91 38.18 -1.48
C PHE A 587 16.10 37.88 -2.36
N LYS A 588 17.26 38.46 -2.02
CA LYS A 588 18.51 38.24 -2.73
C LYS A 588 19.52 37.56 -1.81
N PRO A 589 20.34 36.65 -2.33
CA PRO A 589 21.42 36.03 -1.58
C PRO A 589 22.30 37.07 -0.88
N GLN A 590 22.50 36.92 0.43
CA GLN A 590 23.43 37.74 1.20
C GLN A 590 24.59 36.87 1.66
N LEU A 591 25.81 37.28 1.35
CA LEU A 591 27.02 36.57 1.76
C LEU A 591 27.62 37.20 3.02
N ASN A 592 28.36 36.41 3.78
CA ASN A 592 29.23 36.91 4.84
C ASN A 592 30.38 37.77 4.28
N GLU A 593 31.18 38.38 5.17
CA GLU A 593 32.31 39.23 4.78
C GLU A 593 33.36 38.51 3.92
N SER A 594 33.56 37.20 4.15
CA SER A 594 34.49 36.36 3.40
C SER A 594 33.99 36.00 1.99
N GLY A 595 32.69 36.14 1.74
CA GLY A 595 32.04 35.76 0.48
C GLY A 595 31.90 34.24 0.27
N ASP A 596 32.11 33.43 1.31
CA ASP A 596 32.14 31.97 1.23
C ASP A 596 30.89 31.27 1.77
N ASN A 597 29.97 32.00 2.41
CA ASN A 597 28.73 31.45 2.94
C ASN A 597 27.56 32.45 2.92
N TRP A 598 26.33 31.93 2.82
CA TRP A 598 25.08 32.69 2.83
C TRP A 598 24.55 32.90 4.25
N ILE A 599 24.28 34.15 4.60
CA ILE A 599 23.86 34.55 5.95
C ILE A 599 22.38 34.95 6.00
N TYR A 600 21.78 34.80 7.18
CA TYR A 600 20.44 35.31 7.45
C TYR A 600 20.38 36.84 7.41
N SER A 601 19.31 37.35 6.85
CA SER A 601 18.91 38.75 6.91
C SER A 601 17.49 38.87 7.44
N GLU A 602 17.20 39.98 8.14
CA GLU A 602 15.88 40.26 8.68
C GLU A 602 15.15 41.32 7.83
N TYR A 603 13.90 41.03 7.51
CA TYR A 603 13.02 41.91 6.74
C TYR A 603 11.72 42.12 7.48
N GLU A 604 11.11 43.29 7.32
CA GLU A 604 9.89 43.71 8.02
C GLU A 604 8.84 44.17 7.02
N PHE A 605 7.61 43.68 7.18
CA PHE A 605 6.46 44.01 6.34
C PHE A 605 5.29 44.42 7.23
N ASN A 606 4.53 45.43 6.81
CA ASN A 606 3.38 45.91 7.57
C ASN A 606 2.14 45.07 7.26
N VAL A 607 1.47 44.59 8.29
CA VAL A 607 0.16 43.94 8.12
C VAL A 607 -0.88 45.04 7.82
N PRO A 608 -1.88 44.79 6.95
CA PRO A 608 -2.88 45.79 6.60
C PRO A 608 -3.54 46.47 7.81
N ALA A 609 -3.68 47.80 7.74
CA ALA A 609 -4.36 48.55 8.78
C ALA A 609 -5.84 48.13 8.89
N GLY A 610 -6.36 48.07 10.12
CA GLY A 610 -7.73 47.63 10.37
C GLY A 610 -7.93 46.11 10.37
N THR A 611 -6.85 45.32 10.30
CA THR A 611 -6.91 43.86 10.51
C THR A 611 -7.46 43.56 11.91
N ASP A 612 -8.49 42.71 11.97
CA ASP A 612 -9.26 42.43 13.18
C ASP A 612 -9.57 40.95 13.32
N GLY A 613 -9.74 40.51 14.57
CA GLY A 613 -10.07 39.13 14.93
C GLY A 613 -8.95 38.15 14.64
N ALA A 614 -9.30 36.86 14.70
CA ALA A 614 -8.38 35.77 14.40
C ALA A 614 -8.10 35.69 12.89
N ARG A 615 -6.83 35.81 12.50
CA ARG A 615 -6.36 35.70 11.12
C ARG A 615 -5.09 34.88 11.03
N CYS A 616 -4.82 34.30 9.87
CA CYS A 616 -3.55 33.62 9.57
C CYS A 616 -2.77 34.43 8.54
N ILE A 617 -1.45 34.52 8.71
CA ILE A 617 -0.54 35.08 7.71
C ILE A 617 0.02 33.93 6.87
N GLY A 618 -0.04 34.05 5.56
CA GLY A 618 0.62 33.14 4.63
C GLY A 618 1.93 33.72 4.11
N ILE A 619 2.93 32.86 3.98
CA ILE A 619 4.19 33.10 3.30
C ILE A 619 4.17 32.19 2.06
N HIS A 620 3.89 32.78 0.91
CA HIS A 620 3.67 32.08 -0.35
C HIS A 620 4.88 32.24 -1.26
N LEU A 621 5.57 31.13 -1.55
CA LEU A 621 6.69 31.08 -2.47
C LEU A 621 6.18 30.98 -3.90
N VAL A 622 6.63 31.91 -4.76
CA VAL A 622 6.21 32.03 -6.17
C VAL A 622 7.41 32.18 -7.11
N SER A 623 8.53 31.59 -6.71
CA SER A 623 9.78 31.72 -7.45
C SER A 623 9.75 30.93 -8.75
N PRO A 624 10.32 31.48 -9.85
CA PRO A 624 10.55 30.67 -11.04
C PRO A 624 11.47 29.49 -10.75
N TYR A 625 11.26 28.38 -11.43
CA TYR A 625 12.15 27.23 -11.30
C TYR A 625 13.61 27.62 -11.63
N PRO A 626 14.59 27.27 -10.78
CA PRO A 626 15.96 27.70 -10.96
C PRO A 626 16.59 27.07 -12.22
N VAL A 627 17.24 27.90 -13.06
CA VAL A 627 17.85 27.45 -14.33
C VAL A 627 18.89 26.35 -14.16
N ASN A 628 19.62 26.35 -13.04
CA ASN A 628 20.63 25.34 -12.71
C ASN A 628 20.03 24.12 -11.96
N GLY A 629 18.71 24.08 -11.77
CA GLY A 629 18.01 23.03 -11.02
C GLY A 629 18.27 23.05 -9.52
N MET A 630 18.85 24.13 -8.98
CA MET A 630 19.23 24.22 -7.56
C MET A 630 18.77 25.52 -6.93
N SER A 631 17.99 25.41 -5.85
CA SER A 631 17.74 26.53 -4.94
C SER A 631 17.52 26.05 -3.50
N TYR A 632 17.99 26.86 -2.55
CA TYR A 632 17.79 26.65 -1.13
C TYR A 632 17.29 27.94 -0.51
N LEU A 633 16.16 27.85 0.19
CA LEU A 633 15.52 28.95 0.93
C LEU A 633 15.24 28.49 2.36
N GLN A 634 15.66 29.28 3.35
CA GLN A 634 15.44 28.96 4.76
C GLN A 634 14.89 30.15 5.54
N ILE A 635 13.86 29.91 6.34
CA ILE A 635 13.27 30.85 7.30
C ILE A 635 13.57 30.34 8.72
N ALA A 636 14.48 31.03 9.42
CA ALA A 636 14.87 30.69 10.78
C ALA A 636 14.00 31.36 11.85
N ASN A 637 13.31 32.46 11.52
CA ASN A 637 12.38 33.07 12.44
C ASN A 637 11.25 33.81 11.73
N VAL A 638 10.04 33.69 12.27
CA VAL A 638 8.91 34.56 11.95
C VAL A 638 8.41 35.20 13.23
N THR A 639 8.36 36.53 13.27
CA THR A 639 7.80 37.29 14.40
C THR A 639 6.65 38.15 13.92
N VAL A 640 5.51 38.11 14.61
CA VAL A 640 4.38 39.01 14.41
C VAL A 640 4.13 39.75 15.70
N GLU A 641 4.10 41.08 15.63
CA GLU A 641 3.98 41.91 16.82
C GLU A 641 3.30 43.25 16.50
N GLU A 642 2.93 43.97 17.57
CA GLU A 642 2.42 45.34 17.42
C GLU A 642 3.50 46.22 16.78
N GLY A 643 3.14 46.84 15.65
CA GLY A 643 3.94 47.85 14.99
C GLY A 643 3.76 49.21 15.67
N VAL A 644 4.70 50.12 15.43
CA VAL A 644 4.44 51.54 15.70
C VAL A 644 3.49 52.00 14.62
N ALA A 645 2.29 52.46 14.99
CA ALA A 645 1.37 53.08 14.04
C ALA A 645 2.16 54.16 13.28
N SER A 646 2.34 54.00 11.97
CA SER A 646 3.08 54.94 11.14
C SER A 646 2.52 56.36 11.24
N GLY A 647 1.29 56.50 11.74
CA GLY A 647 0.49 57.72 11.71
C GLY A 647 -0.03 58.03 10.32
N ILE A 648 0.32 57.23 9.32
CA ILE A 648 -0.05 57.39 7.91
C ILE A 648 -1.34 56.61 7.71
N LYS A 649 -2.45 57.35 7.56
CA LYS A 649 -3.79 56.75 7.37
C LYS A 649 -4.05 56.35 5.92
N GLN A 650 -3.22 56.82 4.98
CA GLN A 650 -3.33 56.54 3.54
C GLN A 650 -2.02 56.92 2.84
N THR A 651 -1.54 56.06 1.95
CA THR A 651 -0.57 56.38 0.90
C THR A 651 -1.32 56.45 -0.43
N ILE A 652 -1.08 57.48 -1.22
CA ILE A 652 -1.68 57.67 -2.56
C ILE A 652 -0.58 57.38 -3.57
N ASN A 653 -0.84 56.51 -4.55
CA ASN A 653 0.10 56.27 -5.66
C ASN A 653 0.36 57.57 -6.44
N SER A 654 1.55 57.72 -7.03
CA SER A 654 1.89 58.92 -7.84
C SER A 654 0.87 59.17 -8.96
N ASP A 655 0.22 58.12 -9.43
CA ASP A 655 -0.75 58.15 -10.53
C ASP A 655 -2.15 58.57 -10.08
N GLU A 656 -2.40 58.60 -8.76
CA GLU A 656 -3.65 59.06 -8.14
C GLU A 656 -3.54 60.43 -7.47
N ALA A 657 -2.35 61.06 -7.49
CA ALA A 657 -2.14 62.42 -7.00
C ALA A 657 -2.93 63.40 -7.89
N LYS A 658 -4.12 63.79 -7.42
CA LYS A 658 -5.09 64.56 -8.22
C LYS A 658 -4.60 65.93 -8.69
N ASN A 659 -3.52 66.50 -8.14
CA ASN A 659 -2.90 67.75 -8.59
C ASN A 659 -1.46 67.94 -8.07
N ASP A 660 -0.57 68.45 -8.92
CA ASP A 660 0.85 68.78 -8.62
C ASP A 660 1.02 69.96 -7.61
N ASN A 661 -0.10 70.49 -7.12
CA ASN A 661 -0.17 71.58 -6.15
C ASN A 661 -0.35 71.09 -4.71
N ASP A 662 -0.63 69.82 -4.48
CA ASP A 662 -0.82 69.33 -3.12
C ASP A 662 0.50 69.32 -2.32
N ILE A 663 0.44 69.79 -1.08
CA ILE A 663 1.57 69.81 -0.14
C ILE A 663 1.32 68.75 0.91
N TYR A 664 2.28 67.83 1.05
CA TYR A 664 2.26 66.74 2.01
C TYR A 664 3.34 66.94 3.08
N THR A 665 3.13 66.42 4.28
CA THR A 665 4.22 66.21 5.24
C THR A 665 5.16 65.10 4.77
N ILE A 666 6.33 64.93 5.42
CA ILE A 666 7.28 63.86 5.08
C ILE A 666 6.71 62.44 5.31
N ASP A 667 5.71 62.32 6.19
CA ASP A 667 4.89 61.12 6.44
C ASP A 667 3.65 61.04 5.52
N GLY A 668 3.60 61.80 4.42
CA GLY A 668 2.60 61.64 3.36
C GLY A 668 1.20 62.19 3.68
N ARG A 669 1.01 62.96 4.76
CA ARG A 669 -0.29 63.57 5.09
C ARG A 669 -0.49 64.84 4.28
N LEU A 670 -1.62 64.94 3.58
CA LEU A 670 -2.00 66.17 2.87
C LEU A 670 -2.21 67.32 3.86
N VAL A 671 -1.44 68.39 3.69
CA VAL A 671 -1.47 69.59 4.53
C VAL A 671 -2.25 70.71 3.87
N ARG A 672 -2.09 70.86 2.55
CA ARG A 672 -2.78 71.87 1.73
C ARG A 672 -2.96 71.40 0.31
N THR A 673 -4.04 71.85 -0.31
CA THR A 673 -4.34 71.63 -1.74
C THR A 673 -4.09 72.86 -2.60
N ASP A 674 -3.78 74.01 -1.99
CA ASP A 674 -3.58 75.29 -2.67
C ASP A 674 -2.15 75.49 -3.20
N GLY A 675 -1.23 74.56 -2.88
CA GLY A 675 0.19 74.64 -3.25
C GLY A 675 1.00 75.75 -2.61
N SER A 676 0.44 76.46 -1.62
CA SER A 676 1.11 77.54 -0.94
C SER A 676 1.92 77.05 0.27
N LEU A 677 3.24 77.18 0.18
CA LEU A 677 4.16 76.92 1.30
C LEU A 677 4.13 78.03 2.38
N LYS A 678 3.45 79.15 2.11
CA LYS A 678 3.46 80.34 2.96
C LYS A 678 2.55 80.18 4.17
N GLY A 679 3.09 80.40 5.37
CA GLY A 679 2.34 80.28 6.64
C GLY A 679 2.21 78.85 7.15
N LEU A 680 2.91 77.89 6.54
CA LEU A 680 3.13 76.59 7.17
C LEU A 680 4.07 76.74 8.38
N THR A 681 3.86 75.90 9.38
CA THR A 681 4.77 75.79 10.52
C THR A 681 6.14 75.29 10.06
N LYS A 682 7.19 75.67 10.80
CA LYS A 682 8.57 75.25 10.49
C LYS A 682 8.66 73.72 10.40
N GLY A 683 9.24 73.21 9.32
CA GLY A 683 9.25 71.77 9.02
C GLY A 683 9.66 71.44 7.59
N ILE A 684 9.63 70.15 7.25
CA ILE A 684 9.91 69.62 5.91
C ILE A 684 8.61 69.13 5.28
N TYR A 685 8.34 69.56 4.05
CA TYR A 685 7.15 69.20 3.29
C TYR A 685 7.52 68.69 1.90
N ILE A 686 6.65 67.90 1.29
CA ILE A 686 6.78 67.41 -0.08
C ILE A 686 5.71 68.09 -0.94
N LYS A 687 6.12 68.70 -2.05
CA LYS A 687 5.21 69.26 -3.06
C LYS A 687 5.74 68.89 -4.44
N GLY A 688 4.90 68.30 -5.29
CA GLY A 688 5.28 67.86 -6.65
C GLY A 688 6.57 67.02 -6.67
N GLY A 689 6.68 66.06 -5.74
CA GLY A 689 7.85 65.18 -5.60
C GLY A 689 9.13 65.83 -5.06
N LYS A 690 9.12 67.12 -4.69
CA LYS A 690 10.30 67.85 -4.16
C LYS A 690 10.16 68.19 -2.68
N LYS A 691 11.27 68.12 -1.95
CA LYS A 691 11.34 68.48 -0.52
C LYS A 691 11.53 69.99 -0.34
N TYR A 692 10.73 70.60 0.53
CA TYR A 692 10.78 72.01 0.88
C TYR A 692 10.97 72.18 2.39
N VAL A 693 11.94 72.99 2.79
CA VAL A 693 12.21 73.30 4.20
C VAL A 693 11.68 74.69 4.52
N ILE A 694 10.68 74.76 5.41
CA ILE A 694 10.12 76.01 5.92
C ILE A 694 10.85 76.37 7.21
N ARG A 695 11.52 77.52 7.21
CA ARG A 695 12.42 77.98 8.29
C ARG A 695 11.81 79.05 9.16
#